data_AF-A0A2E3WV60-F1
#
_entry.id   AF-A0A2E3WV60-F1
#
_cell.length_a   1.000
_cell.length_b   1.000
_cell.length_c   1.000
_cell.angle_alpha   90.00
_cell.angle_beta   90.00
_cell.angle_gamma   90.00
#
_symmetry.space_group_name_H-M   'P 1'
#
loop_
_entity.id
_entity.type
_entity.pdbx_description
1 polymer ?
#
loop_
_entity_poly.entity_id
_entity_poly.type
_entity_poly.pdbx_seq_one_letter_code
_entity_poly.pdbx_strand_id
1 'polypeptide(L)'
;MVLHDLAIRTDKFPMKKQVCGALLNGFLVVMGLALVGCGGSQSSSGGGSLGGTCELNGRISTEVDGPTVPSYCSGSTTYSGGVTITGAATYQARQIDYDLVSPTTGLLDAGSANPIRYAEVTVEDSSGNQVQCTETDASGNFSFDLPNNSSTYTVKVHSRANNSNYKAYVMNCPEENEAFYISGSVTPDSSKSIGTLNAPVTGEIIGGAFNILDQVLNANDYLRTATSGCSSVHSTCSDFSVAPLANIYWDPGFNPGYYSGSSSSGTSFYTPSSKRLFILGGINGDTDNTDTDHFDNSVIIHEYGHFLEDNVFASDSPGGSHSLDRLIDPRLAWSEGFANFMQAAVLDVPRYIDTYGNVDGSTGEYFRLNLERQTGTYYDEPINTEEGNFRELSITRMLWDAIDTDDDGSESTDSAFSEIWAVISSSEAGGFLGSSSAFRSVGLFHDFQTGLSSGTDWSGVRANAKQREDRLHYARYMDTTGVCGSGLITIVPQSNAGNVDASPGVMGSDPGGLSTSHLLLNNDFYHYKHDGGTLTVTLTYTTASGTEADLDLYVYSSNGSTTFGRFGTSNDIINNVSAEEGLSVPNGTVGDTETEQVSQSVPAGDYLINVNVYTGDGAGSSTDYALQVGGTVLCPADLP
;
A
#
# COMPACT_ATOMS: atom_id res chain seq x y z
N MET A 1 -4.87 -1.13 5.27
CA MET A 1 -5.07 -2.47 5.91
C MET A 1 -6.46 -2.97 5.52
N VAL A 2 -6.75 -2.95 4.22
CA VAL A 2 -6.44 -3.99 3.22
C VAL A 2 -7.44 -5.16 3.32
N LEU A 3 -8.49 -5.05 2.50
CA LEU A 3 -9.10 -6.11 1.67
C LEU A 3 -9.72 -7.42 2.22
N HIS A 4 -9.65 -7.76 3.50
CA HIS A 4 -10.12 -9.09 3.96
C HIS A 4 -11.66 -9.36 3.98
N ASP A 5 -12.53 -8.42 3.62
CA ASP A 5 -14.00 -8.57 3.79
C ASP A 5 -14.71 -9.35 2.66
N LEU A 6 -14.01 -9.69 1.56
CA LEU A 6 -14.57 -10.48 0.44
C LEU A 6 -14.71 -11.98 0.74
N ALA A 7 -14.03 -12.52 1.75
CA ALA A 7 -13.88 -13.96 1.96
C ALA A 7 -15.09 -14.69 2.62
N ILE A 8 -16.11 -13.96 3.13
CA ILE A 8 -17.15 -14.56 4.00
C ILE A 8 -18.52 -14.68 3.31
N ARG A 9 -18.64 -15.63 2.35
CA ARG A 9 -19.86 -16.43 2.07
C ARG A 9 -19.66 -17.47 0.96
N THR A 10 -19.35 -18.73 1.34
CA THR A 10 -19.71 -19.90 0.52
C THR A 10 -21.11 -20.40 0.89
N ASP A 11 -21.91 -20.76 -0.11
CA ASP A 11 -23.34 -21.01 0.06
C ASP A 11 -23.65 -22.32 0.82
N LYS A 12 -24.65 -22.28 1.71
CA LYS A 12 -25.03 -23.40 2.58
C LYS A 12 -25.85 -24.47 1.83
N PHE A 13 -25.18 -25.30 1.04
CA PHE A 13 -25.80 -26.53 0.53
C PHE A 13 -26.02 -27.57 1.66
N PRO A 14 -27.25 -28.10 1.84
CA PRO A 14 -27.58 -28.90 3.02
C PRO A 14 -27.19 -30.37 2.86
N MET A 15 -26.08 -30.79 3.50
CA MET A 15 -25.77 -32.21 3.65
C MET A 15 -26.85 -32.94 4.46
N LYS A 16 -27.43 -33.99 3.87
CA LYS A 16 -28.46 -34.82 4.52
C LYS A 16 -27.82 -35.67 5.62
N LYS A 17 -28.34 -35.54 6.86
CA LYS A 17 -28.01 -36.46 7.96
C LYS A 17 -28.32 -37.89 7.57
N GLN A 18 -27.33 -38.78 7.63
CA GLN A 18 -27.55 -40.22 7.75
C GLN A 18 -27.25 -40.64 9.21
N VAL A 19 -28.15 -41.41 9.80
CA VAL A 19 -28.10 -41.77 11.22
C VAL A 19 -27.51 -43.15 11.38
N CYS A 20 -26.45 -43.27 12.19
CA CYS A 20 -26.08 -44.52 12.85
C CYS A 20 -25.37 -44.17 14.16
N GLY A 21 -25.69 -44.86 15.26
CA GLY A 21 -25.11 -44.56 16.57
C GLY A 21 -25.07 -45.78 17.47
N ALA A 22 -24.05 -45.85 18.33
CA ALA A 22 -23.91 -46.88 19.37
C ALA A 22 -23.07 -46.40 20.56
N LEU A 23 -23.75 -46.17 21.68
CA LEU A 23 -23.38 -46.50 23.07
C LEU A 23 -21.96 -46.24 23.62
N LEU A 24 -21.94 -45.54 24.76
CA LEU A 24 -20.84 -45.49 25.74
C LEU A 24 -20.48 -46.89 26.29
N ASN A 25 -19.19 -47.12 26.55
CA ASN A 25 -18.63 -47.10 27.92
C ASN A 25 -17.09 -47.21 27.90
N GLY A 26 -16.41 -46.57 28.86
CA GLY A 26 -14.95 -46.49 28.92
C GLY A 26 -14.29 -47.32 30.02
N PHE A 27 -12.96 -47.27 30.11
CA PHE A 27 -12.18 -47.78 31.25
C PHE A 27 -10.84 -47.04 31.38
N LEU A 28 -10.38 -46.79 32.61
CA LEU A 28 -9.00 -46.34 32.90
C LEU A 28 -8.10 -47.54 33.16
N VAL A 29 -6.91 -47.57 32.54
CA VAL A 29 -5.71 -48.25 33.08
C VAL A 29 -4.47 -47.41 32.75
N VAL A 30 -3.58 -47.25 33.73
CA VAL A 30 -2.27 -46.60 33.55
C VAL A 30 -1.20 -47.67 33.32
N MET A 31 -0.32 -47.47 32.33
CA MET A 31 1.01 -48.08 32.30
C MET A 31 1.99 -47.17 31.56
N GLY A 32 3.15 -46.91 32.18
CA GLY A 32 4.25 -46.21 31.55
C GLY A 32 5.44 -47.14 31.34
N LEU A 33 6.23 -46.90 30.29
CA LEU A 33 7.58 -47.44 30.14
C LEU A 33 8.56 -46.31 29.89
N ALA A 34 9.69 -46.33 30.61
CA ALA A 34 10.86 -45.55 30.26
C ALA A 34 11.76 -46.38 29.35
N LEU A 35 12.38 -45.75 28.35
CA LEU A 35 13.41 -46.34 27.50
C LEU A 35 14.57 -45.35 27.37
N VAL A 36 15.76 -45.79 27.78
CA VAL A 36 17.00 -45.02 27.69
C VAL A 36 17.73 -45.44 26.42
N GLY A 37 18.07 -44.48 25.56
CA GLY A 37 18.92 -44.67 24.38
C GLY A 37 19.99 -43.57 24.33
N CYS A 38 21.26 -43.97 24.25
CA CYS A 38 22.38 -43.04 24.24
C CYS A 38 22.91 -42.79 22.83
N GLY A 39 23.28 -41.54 22.55
CA GLY A 39 24.47 -41.20 21.76
C GLY A 39 24.42 -41.40 20.24
N GLY A 40 24.02 -40.33 19.54
CA GLY A 40 24.32 -40.13 18.12
C GLY A 40 24.54 -38.65 17.85
N SER A 41 25.81 -38.22 17.71
CA SER A 41 26.14 -36.79 17.57
C SER A 41 25.83 -36.28 16.17
N GLN A 42 24.65 -35.69 15.97
CA GLN A 42 24.42 -34.76 14.87
C GLN A 42 24.87 -33.36 15.29
N SER A 43 25.60 -32.67 14.41
CA SER A 43 26.01 -31.29 14.60
C SER A 43 24.84 -30.36 14.31
N SER A 44 24.14 -29.92 15.36
CA SER A 44 23.12 -28.87 15.24
C SER A 44 23.77 -27.54 14.85
N SER A 45 23.51 -27.07 13.64
CA SER A 45 23.74 -25.69 13.19
C SER A 45 22.72 -24.76 13.85
N GLY A 46 22.86 -24.58 15.17
CA GLY A 46 21.93 -23.77 15.95
C GLY A 46 22.17 -22.27 15.74
N GLY A 47 21.23 -21.61 15.07
CA GLY A 47 21.01 -20.17 15.26
C GLY A 47 20.75 -19.89 16.74
N GLY A 48 21.58 -19.05 17.35
CA GLY A 48 21.64 -18.90 18.81
C GLY A 48 20.56 -17.98 19.37
N SER A 49 19.32 -18.44 19.48
CA SER A 49 18.27 -17.67 20.18
C SER A 49 18.67 -17.40 21.64
N LEU A 50 18.84 -16.12 21.97
CA LEU A 50 19.11 -15.62 23.31
C LEU A 50 17.86 -14.99 23.95
N GLY A 51 16.69 -15.63 23.79
CA GLY A 51 15.44 -15.21 24.44
C GLY A 51 15.01 -13.80 24.05
N GLY A 52 14.91 -13.58 22.73
CA GLY A 52 14.72 -12.26 22.13
C GLY A 52 13.36 -11.63 22.41
N THR A 53 13.32 -10.30 22.30
CA THR A 53 12.08 -9.51 22.32
C THR A 53 11.17 -9.80 21.14
N CYS A 54 11.67 -10.44 20.08
CA CYS A 54 10.89 -10.76 18.89
C CYS A 54 10.27 -12.16 18.86
N GLU A 55 10.20 -12.87 19.99
CA GLU A 55 9.21 -13.94 20.15
C GLU A 55 7.78 -13.41 19.87
N LEU A 56 6.88 -14.26 19.39
CA LEU A 56 5.51 -13.91 18.96
C LEU A 56 4.67 -13.10 19.99
N ASN A 57 5.00 -13.18 21.28
CA ASN A 57 4.31 -12.46 22.36
C ASN A 57 5.08 -11.23 22.89
N GLY A 58 6.26 -10.93 22.33
CA GLY A 58 7.16 -9.88 22.80
C GLY A 58 7.18 -8.61 21.93
N ARG A 59 6.73 -8.70 20.67
CA ARG A 59 6.65 -7.56 19.74
C ARG A 59 5.51 -6.60 20.13
N ILE A 60 5.74 -5.29 20.00
CA ILE A 60 4.92 -4.26 20.66
C ILE A 60 4.39 -3.18 19.70
N SER A 61 5.19 -2.69 18.76
CA SER A 61 4.78 -1.61 17.85
C SER A 61 5.63 -1.51 16.59
N THR A 62 5.02 -1.06 15.50
CA THR A 62 5.69 -0.65 14.27
C THR A 62 6.73 0.45 14.49
N GLU A 63 6.51 1.30 15.50
CA GLU A 63 7.27 2.52 15.78
C GLU A 63 8.45 2.31 16.75
N VAL A 64 8.79 1.07 17.13
CA VAL A 64 9.94 0.82 18.02
C VAL A 64 11.24 1.08 17.26
N ASP A 65 12.05 2.02 17.75
CA ASP A 65 13.45 2.16 17.36
C ASP A 65 14.30 1.17 18.18
N GLY A 66 14.49 -0.04 17.64
CA GLY A 66 15.37 -1.05 18.20
C GLY A 66 16.86 -0.71 18.07
N PRO A 67 17.76 -1.71 18.21
CA PRO A 67 19.20 -1.55 18.05
C PRO A 67 19.59 -0.82 16.75
N THR A 68 20.64 0.01 16.80
CA THR A 68 21.18 0.65 15.60
C THR A 68 21.62 -0.41 14.59
N VAL A 69 20.94 -0.47 13.44
CA VAL A 69 21.27 -1.36 12.31
C VAL A 69 22.78 -1.26 12.01
N PRO A 70 23.53 -2.38 11.95
CA PRO A 70 24.96 -2.37 11.66
C PRO A 70 25.27 -1.66 10.33
N SER A 71 26.29 -0.79 10.31
CA SER A 71 26.69 -0.05 9.11
C SER A 71 26.91 -0.97 7.91
N TYR A 72 26.39 -0.58 6.74
CA TYR A 72 26.61 -1.31 5.49
C TYR A 72 28.10 -1.29 5.10
N CYS A 73 28.65 -2.44 4.71
CA CYS A 73 30.05 -2.57 4.33
C CYS A 73 30.23 -2.79 2.83
N SER A 74 30.64 -1.73 2.14
CA SER A 74 31.09 -1.74 0.74
C SER A 74 32.61 -1.51 0.59
N GLY A 75 33.37 -1.52 1.69
CA GLY A 75 34.80 -1.20 1.73
C GLY A 75 35.70 -2.43 1.88
N SER A 76 36.31 -2.89 0.79
CA SER A 76 37.18 -4.08 0.80
C SER A 76 38.56 -3.85 1.43
N THR A 77 39.02 -4.81 2.24
CA THR A 77 40.35 -4.87 2.85
C THR A 77 41.36 -5.52 1.89
N THR A 78 42.51 -4.87 1.64
CA THR A 78 43.62 -5.46 0.87
C THR A 78 44.62 -6.20 1.75
N TYR A 79 44.95 -7.46 1.43
CA TYR A 79 45.93 -8.27 2.17
C TYR A 79 47.22 -8.50 1.40
N SER A 80 48.37 -8.22 2.05
CA SER A 80 49.69 -8.53 1.49
C SER A 80 49.89 -10.05 1.41
N GLY A 81 50.04 -10.59 0.20
CA GLY A 81 50.09 -12.04 -0.02
C GLY A 81 48.75 -12.74 0.22
N GLY A 82 47.63 -12.03 0.06
CA GLY A 82 46.30 -12.62 0.13
C GLY A 82 46.03 -13.65 -0.96
N VAL A 83 44.97 -14.43 -0.77
CA VAL A 83 44.41 -15.36 -1.75
C VAL A 83 42.95 -15.02 -2.01
N THR A 84 42.57 -15.11 -3.28
CA THR A 84 41.22 -14.75 -3.74
C THR A 84 40.25 -15.89 -3.48
N ILE A 85 39.20 -15.59 -2.73
CA ILE A 85 38.08 -16.46 -2.44
C ILE A 85 36.89 -16.02 -3.29
N THR A 86 36.22 -16.98 -3.92
CA THR A 86 35.02 -16.74 -4.73
C THR A 86 33.85 -17.61 -4.30
N GLY A 87 32.65 -17.27 -4.74
CA GLY A 87 31.48 -18.11 -4.61
C GLY A 87 30.29 -17.51 -5.34
N ALA A 88 29.14 -18.18 -5.22
CA ALA A 88 27.86 -17.66 -5.68
C ALA A 88 26.83 -17.71 -4.56
N ALA A 89 25.83 -16.85 -4.63
CA ALA A 89 24.72 -16.76 -3.70
C ALA A 89 23.40 -16.84 -4.49
N THR A 90 22.54 -17.78 -4.11
CA THR A 90 21.23 -17.99 -4.73
C THR A 90 20.13 -18.11 -3.69
N TYR A 91 18.89 -17.89 -4.09
CA TYR A 91 17.70 -18.15 -3.29
C TYR A 91 16.69 -18.95 -4.09
N GLN A 92 15.80 -19.67 -3.39
CA GLN A 92 14.62 -20.28 -4.01
C GLN A 92 13.36 -19.64 -3.45
N ALA A 93 12.36 -19.52 -4.32
CA ALA A 93 11.00 -19.10 -3.98
C ALA A 93 9.99 -20.20 -4.36
N ARG A 94 8.78 -20.12 -3.82
CA ARG A 94 7.60 -20.80 -4.40
C ARG A 94 7.31 -20.16 -5.77
N GLN A 95 6.44 -20.76 -6.57
CA GLN A 95 6.02 -20.20 -7.86
C GLN A 95 4.52 -19.91 -7.87
N ILE A 96 4.12 -18.89 -8.61
CA ILE A 96 2.73 -18.54 -8.90
C ILE A 96 2.52 -18.77 -10.39
N ASP A 97 1.43 -19.43 -10.76
CA ASP A 97 1.01 -19.51 -12.17
C ASP A 97 0.25 -18.24 -12.52
N TYR A 98 0.91 -17.33 -13.24
CA TYR A 98 0.34 -16.06 -13.70
C TYR A 98 -0.52 -16.22 -14.97
N ASP A 99 -0.43 -17.32 -15.71
CA ASP A 99 -1.21 -17.58 -16.93
C ASP A 99 -2.66 -18.00 -16.61
N LEU A 100 -2.92 -18.50 -15.39
CA LEU A 100 -4.26 -18.89 -14.97
C LEU A 100 -5.23 -17.70 -14.88
N VAL A 101 -6.44 -17.92 -15.41
CA VAL A 101 -7.54 -16.94 -15.46
C VAL A 101 -8.58 -17.11 -14.34
N SER A 102 -8.33 -17.97 -13.36
CA SER A 102 -9.28 -18.29 -12.29
C SER A 102 -8.56 -18.81 -11.04
N PRO A 103 -8.93 -18.34 -9.83
CA PRO A 103 -8.27 -18.73 -8.60
C PRO A 103 -8.47 -20.21 -8.31
N THR A 104 -7.40 -20.99 -8.47
CA THR A 104 -7.42 -22.46 -8.37
C THR A 104 -6.11 -23.07 -7.86
N THR A 105 -5.03 -22.30 -7.75
CA THR A 105 -3.72 -22.76 -7.25
C THR A 105 -2.98 -21.60 -6.57
N GLY A 106 -2.76 -21.71 -5.26
CA GLY A 106 -1.82 -20.82 -4.57
C GLY A 106 -0.37 -21.21 -4.86
N LEU A 107 0.52 -20.89 -3.90
CA LEU A 107 1.96 -21.17 -4.00
C LEU A 107 2.26 -22.63 -4.38
N LEU A 108 2.91 -22.79 -5.53
CA LEU A 108 3.29 -24.06 -6.15
C LEU A 108 4.61 -24.62 -5.58
N ASP A 109 5.15 -25.65 -6.25
CA ASP A 109 6.49 -26.19 -6.00
C ASP A 109 7.61 -25.13 -6.00
N ALA A 110 8.75 -25.52 -5.43
CA ALA A 110 9.98 -24.74 -5.44
C ALA A 110 10.45 -24.41 -6.88
N GLY A 111 10.65 -23.12 -7.15
CA GLY A 111 11.24 -22.64 -8.40
C GLY A 111 12.73 -22.99 -8.53
N SER A 112 13.29 -22.65 -9.68
CA SER A 112 14.75 -22.64 -9.88
C SER A 112 15.43 -21.69 -8.90
N ALA A 113 16.69 -21.97 -8.57
CA ALA A 113 17.49 -21.08 -7.73
C ALA A 113 17.86 -19.80 -8.51
N ASN A 114 17.35 -18.67 -8.03
CA ASN A 114 17.59 -17.33 -8.57
C ASN A 114 18.86 -16.72 -7.95
N PRO A 115 19.59 -15.83 -8.64
CA PRO A 115 20.76 -15.15 -8.06
C PRO A 115 20.34 -14.16 -6.96
N ILE A 116 21.11 -14.09 -5.88
CA ILE A 116 20.99 -13.01 -4.89
C ILE A 116 21.80 -11.82 -5.42
N ARG A 117 21.13 -10.78 -5.93
CA ARG A 117 21.74 -9.68 -6.71
C ARG A 117 22.12 -8.47 -5.85
N TYR A 118 23.36 -7.97 -6.03
CA TYR A 118 23.92 -6.77 -5.37
C TYR A 118 23.72 -6.68 -3.85
N ALA A 119 23.71 -7.83 -3.18
CA ALA A 119 23.54 -7.94 -1.73
C ALA A 119 24.89 -7.90 -1.01
N GLU A 120 24.87 -7.49 0.25
CA GLU A 120 26.04 -7.41 1.11
C GLU A 120 26.65 -8.78 1.41
N VAL A 121 27.96 -8.90 1.24
CA VAL A 121 28.75 -10.06 1.65
C VAL A 121 29.74 -9.62 2.72
N THR A 122 29.62 -10.12 3.95
CA THR A 122 30.60 -9.89 5.02
C THR A 122 31.39 -11.16 5.30
N VAL A 123 32.62 -10.98 5.80
CA VAL A 123 33.49 -12.09 6.20
C VAL A 123 34.00 -11.86 7.61
N GLU A 124 33.71 -12.80 8.49
CA GLU A 124 34.03 -12.76 9.92
C GLU A 124 35.17 -13.73 10.27
N ASP A 125 36.03 -13.33 11.21
CA ASP A 125 37.00 -14.22 11.85
C ASP A 125 36.35 -15.14 12.89
N SER A 126 37.14 -16.08 13.45
CA SER A 126 36.67 -17.02 14.48
C SER A 126 36.29 -16.38 15.83
N SER A 127 36.34 -15.05 15.95
CA SER A 127 35.90 -14.27 17.11
C SER A 127 34.69 -13.37 16.79
N GLY A 128 34.14 -13.45 15.57
CA GLY A 128 33.04 -12.61 15.10
C GLY A 128 33.45 -11.20 14.64
N ASN A 129 34.76 -10.90 14.51
CA ASN A 129 35.17 -9.62 13.93
C ASN A 129 35.02 -9.67 12.41
N GLN A 130 34.30 -8.72 11.83
CA GLN A 130 34.31 -8.54 10.37
C GLN A 130 35.70 -8.09 9.92
N VAL A 131 36.31 -8.83 8.99
CA VAL A 131 37.65 -8.56 8.45
C VAL A 131 37.65 -8.07 7.01
N GLN A 132 36.65 -8.49 6.23
CA GLN A 132 36.51 -8.24 4.80
C GLN A 132 35.02 -8.11 4.45
N CYS A 133 34.72 -7.35 3.39
CA CYS A 133 33.38 -7.29 2.81
C CYS A 133 33.43 -7.03 1.29
N THR A 134 32.35 -7.35 0.60
CA THR A 134 32.12 -7.10 -0.83
C THR A 134 30.61 -7.14 -1.11
N GLU A 135 30.20 -7.03 -2.36
CA GLU A 135 28.81 -7.24 -2.80
C GLU A 135 28.73 -8.46 -3.74
N THR A 136 27.54 -9.01 -3.94
CA THR A 136 27.28 -9.95 -5.04
C THR A 136 27.12 -9.20 -6.38
N ASP A 137 27.40 -9.85 -7.50
CA ASP A 137 27.14 -9.31 -8.83
C ASP A 137 25.69 -9.58 -9.32
N ALA A 138 25.39 -9.14 -10.54
CA ALA A 138 24.09 -9.36 -11.20
C ALA A 138 23.71 -10.84 -11.41
N SER A 139 24.67 -11.76 -11.27
CA SER A 139 24.51 -13.21 -11.36
C SER A 139 24.74 -13.90 -10.01
N GLY A 140 24.78 -13.15 -8.91
CA GLY A 140 24.95 -13.66 -7.55
C GLY A 140 26.39 -14.06 -7.19
N ASN A 141 27.37 -13.86 -8.06
CA ASN A 141 28.77 -14.21 -7.74
C ASN A 141 29.39 -13.16 -6.81
N PHE A 142 30.32 -13.59 -5.95
CA PHE A 142 31.14 -12.69 -5.14
C PHE A 142 32.62 -13.10 -5.21
N SER A 143 33.50 -12.12 -5.01
CA SER A 143 34.94 -12.29 -4.99
C SER A 143 35.59 -11.32 -4.01
N PHE A 144 36.51 -11.82 -3.17
CA PHE A 144 37.28 -11.02 -2.23
C PHE A 144 38.61 -11.71 -1.88
N ASP A 145 39.62 -10.96 -1.44
CA ASP A 145 40.87 -11.56 -0.94
C ASP A 145 40.82 -11.79 0.58
N LEU A 146 41.47 -12.86 1.05
CA LEU A 146 41.76 -13.11 2.48
C LEU A 146 43.26 -13.32 2.70
N PRO A 147 43.80 -13.06 3.91
CA PRO A 147 45.21 -13.31 4.19
C PRO A 147 45.51 -14.82 4.11
N ASN A 148 46.58 -15.22 3.41
CA ASN A 148 46.91 -16.65 3.27
C ASN A 148 47.28 -17.25 4.64
N ASN A 149 46.42 -18.10 5.18
CA ASN A 149 46.59 -18.74 6.48
C ASN A 149 45.70 -19.99 6.65
N SER A 150 45.83 -20.64 7.81
CA SER A 150 45.05 -21.82 8.20
C SER A 150 43.90 -21.52 9.18
N SER A 151 43.43 -20.28 9.26
CA SER A 151 42.28 -19.89 10.07
C SER A 151 40.98 -20.18 9.32
N THR A 152 39.90 -20.48 10.05
CA THR A 152 38.55 -20.55 9.47
C THR A 152 37.89 -19.19 9.58
N TYR A 153 37.30 -18.74 8.47
CA TYR A 153 36.47 -17.54 8.38
C TYR A 153 35.04 -17.94 7.99
N THR A 154 34.05 -17.18 8.46
CA THR A 154 32.64 -17.33 8.07
C THR A 154 32.32 -16.27 7.04
N VAL A 155 31.83 -16.69 5.88
CA VAL A 155 31.30 -15.80 4.82
C VAL A 155 29.79 -15.76 5.01
N LYS A 156 29.21 -14.56 5.12
CA LYS A 156 27.76 -14.32 5.20
C LYS A 156 27.32 -13.49 4.01
N VAL A 157 26.19 -13.85 3.40
CA VAL A 157 25.48 -13.03 2.41
C VAL A 157 24.16 -12.63 3.05
N HIS A 158 23.92 -11.33 3.21
CA HIS A 158 22.82 -10.78 4.01
C HIS A 158 21.64 -10.34 3.15
N SER A 159 20.44 -10.29 3.73
CA SER A 159 19.23 -9.74 3.10
C SER A 159 19.24 -8.20 3.07
N ARG A 160 20.35 -7.61 2.60
CA ARG A 160 20.64 -6.17 2.63
C ARG A 160 21.35 -5.68 1.36
N ALA A 161 20.90 -4.57 0.82
CA ALA A 161 21.62 -3.77 -0.17
C ALA A 161 21.57 -2.27 0.18
N ASN A 162 22.63 -1.52 -0.12
CA ASN A 162 22.68 -0.06 0.05
C ASN A 162 23.67 0.57 -0.92
N ASN A 163 23.38 0.41 -2.22
CA ASN A 163 24.26 0.82 -3.31
C ASN A 163 23.49 1.58 -4.40
N SER A 164 24.08 1.70 -5.59
CA SER A 164 23.47 2.41 -6.73
C SER A 164 22.34 1.65 -7.41
N ASN A 165 22.22 0.33 -7.17
CA ASN A 165 21.17 -0.48 -7.78
C ASN A 165 19.88 -0.41 -6.96
N TYR A 166 19.97 -0.60 -5.64
CA TYR A 166 18.84 -0.45 -4.72
C TYR A 166 19.32 -0.27 -3.28
N LYS A 167 18.39 0.13 -2.40
CA LYS A 167 18.61 0.32 -0.97
C LYS A 167 17.46 -0.30 -0.19
N ALA A 168 17.68 -1.48 0.37
CA ALA A 168 16.68 -2.22 1.15
C ALA A 168 17.35 -3.11 2.17
N TYR A 169 16.81 -3.13 3.40
CA TYR A 169 17.15 -4.10 4.43
C TYR A 169 15.90 -4.89 4.79
N VAL A 170 15.91 -6.21 4.61
CA VAL A 170 14.87 -7.12 5.11
C VAL A 170 15.36 -7.70 6.44
N MET A 171 14.59 -7.48 7.51
CA MET A 171 14.98 -7.72 8.90
C MET A 171 13.84 -8.42 9.68
N ASN A 172 14.17 -9.10 10.78
CA ASN A 172 13.22 -9.92 11.54
C ASN A 172 12.09 -9.11 12.22
N CYS A 173 12.42 -7.97 12.82
CA CYS A 173 11.49 -7.13 13.58
C CYS A 173 12.11 -5.75 13.93
N PRO A 174 11.29 -4.70 14.17
CA PRO A 174 11.77 -3.39 14.63
C PRO A 174 12.48 -3.42 15.98
N GLU A 175 12.15 -4.38 16.85
CA GLU A 175 12.71 -4.45 18.20
C GLU A 175 14.14 -5.02 18.27
N GLU A 176 14.62 -5.72 17.23
CA GLU A 176 15.99 -6.30 17.19
C GLU A 176 16.81 -5.84 15.98
N ASN A 177 16.17 -5.53 14.84
CA ASN A 177 16.82 -5.05 13.61
C ASN A 177 17.90 -6.01 13.05
N GLU A 178 17.72 -7.33 13.22
CA GLU A 178 18.63 -8.33 12.64
C GLU A 178 18.21 -8.69 11.21
N ALA A 179 19.14 -8.60 10.27
CA ALA A 179 18.95 -9.05 8.89
C ALA A 179 19.25 -10.55 8.74
N PHE A 180 18.49 -11.23 7.90
CA PHE A 180 18.70 -12.63 7.56
C PHE A 180 19.99 -12.80 6.76
N TYR A 181 20.62 -13.97 6.86
CA TYR A 181 21.80 -14.29 6.04
C TYR A 181 21.90 -15.78 5.76
N ILE A 182 22.48 -16.11 4.61
CA ILE A 182 23.05 -17.43 4.34
C ILE A 182 24.55 -17.41 4.57
N SER A 183 25.15 -18.53 4.96
CA SER A 183 26.58 -18.56 5.29
C SER A 183 27.31 -19.83 4.85
N GLY A 184 28.63 -19.70 4.70
CA GLY A 184 29.57 -20.80 4.48
C GLY A 184 30.89 -20.53 5.20
N SER A 185 31.76 -21.54 5.30
CA SER A 185 33.07 -21.42 5.95
C SER A 185 34.22 -21.62 4.97
N VAL A 186 35.31 -20.87 5.16
CA VAL A 186 36.50 -20.97 4.30
C VAL A 186 37.80 -20.96 5.11
N THR A 187 38.79 -21.74 4.65
CA THR A 187 40.19 -21.65 5.09
C THR A 187 41.04 -21.16 3.92
N PRO A 188 41.65 -19.96 3.98
CA PRO A 188 42.33 -19.32 2.85
C PRO A 188 43.80 -19.79 2.72
N ASP A 189 44.03 -21.10 2.64
CA ASP A 189 45.37 -21.66 2.34
C ASP A 189 45.79 -21.45 0.87
N SER A 190 44.83 -21.20 -0.02
CA SER A 190 44.96 -21.09 -1.46
C SER A 190 43.75 -20.36 -2.06
N SER A 191 43.88 -19.79 -3.26
CA SER A 191 42.75 -19.18 -3.97
C SER A 191 41.77 -20.29 -4.41
N LYS A 192 40.50 -20.17 -4.02
CA LYS A 192 39.49 -21.23 -4.18
C LYS A 192 38.07 -20.66 -4.21
N SER A 193 37.14 -21.43 -4.74
CA SER A 193 35.71 -21.16 -4.55
C SER A 193 35.18 -21.88 -3.31
N ILE A 194 34.21 -21.28 -2.62
CA ILE A 194 33.41 -21.96 -1.58
C ILE A 194 32.16 -22.66 -2.14
N GLY A 195 31.93 -22.57 -3.45
CA GLY A 195 30.73 -23.07 -4.13
C GLY A 195 29.58 -22.07 -4.10
N THR A 196 28.35 -22.59 -4.23
CA THR A 196 27.11 -21.82 -4.15
C THR A 196 26.49 -21.95 -2.77
N LEU A 197 26.20 -20.81 -2.12
CA LEU A 197 25.34 -20.73 -0.95
C LEU A 197 23.90 -20.54 -1.44
N ASN A 198 22.94 -21.30 -0.90
CA ASN A 198 21.54 -21.26 -1.34
C ASN A 198 20.58 -21.00 -0.16
N ALA A 199 19.78 -19.94 -0.23
CA ALA A 199 18.69 -19.68 0.70
C ALA A 199 17.48 -20.58 0.35
N PRO A 200 17.06 -21.48 1.26
CA PRO A 200 16.02 -22.46 0.95
C PRO A 200 14.62 -21.87 1.02
N VAL A 201 13.72 -22.46 0.22
CA VAL A 201 12.26 -22.20 0.22
C VAL A 201 11.50 -23.05 1.26
N THR A 202 12.15 -24.04 1.86
CA THR A 202 11.59 -24.92 2.90
C THR A 202 12.48 -24.98 4.14
N GLY A 203 11.92 -25.39 5.28
CA GLY A 203 12.65 -25.50 6.54
C GLY A 203 12.85 -24.16 7.23
N GLU A 204 13.94 -23.46 6.92
CA GLU A 204 14.22 -22.11 7.46
C GLU A 204 13.59 -20.99 6.61
N ILE A 205 13.17 -21.31 5.37
CA ILE A 205 12.41 -20.42 4.45
C ILE A 205 13.13 -19.07 4.17
N ILE A 206 14.44 -18.96 4.43
CA ILE A 206 15.25 -17.73 4.24
C ILE A 206 15.19 -17.22 2.78
N GLY A 207 14.81 -18.07 1.82
CA GLY A 207 14.49 -17.65 0.46
C GLY A 207 13.39 -16.56 0.36
N GLY A 208 12.49 -16.46 1.33
CA GLY A 208 11.49 -15.38 1.43
C GLY A 208 12.13 -14.01 1.62
N ALA A 209 13.05 -13.86 2.57
CA ALA A 209 13.77 -12.60 2.79
C ALA A 209 14.55 -12.14 1.55
N PHE A 210 15.12 -13.09 0.79
CA PHE A 210 15.81 -12.77 -0.46
C PHE A 210 14.85 -12.51 -1.63
N ASN A 211 13.67 -13.13 -1.67
CA ASN A 211 12.64 -12.79 -2.65
C ASN A 211 12.13 -11.35 -2.45
N ILE A 212 11.79 -10.98 -1.21
CA ILE A 212 11.38 -9.62 -0.84
C ILE A 212 12.46 -8.59 -1.25
N LEU A 213 13.73 -8.90 -0.97
CA LEU A 213 14.87 -8.07 -1.35
C LEU A 213 14.99 -7.90 -2.88
N ASP A 214 14.78 -8.99 -3.63
CA ASP A 214 14.90 -9.03 -5.09
C ASP A 214 13.74 -8.30 -5.80
N GLN A 215 12.52 -8.31 -5.26
CA GLN A 215 11.40 -7.53 -5.80
C GLN A 215 11.63 -6.01 -5.68
N VAL A 216 12.29 -5.55 -4.61
CA VAL A 216 12.70 -4.13 -4.49
C VAL A 216 13.72 -3.75 -5.56
N LEU A 217 14.65 -4.66 -5.91
CA LEU A 217 15.54 -4.45 -7.04
C LEU A 217 14.76 -4.40 -8.37
N ASN A 218 13.82 -5.31 -8.61
CA ASN A 218 12.98 -5.31 -9.82
C ASN A 218 12.23 -3.98 -9.98
N ALA A 219 11.64 -3.45 -8.92
CA ALA A 219 10.99 -2.13 -8.94
C ALA A 219 11.97 -0.99 -9.27
N ASN A 220 13.20 -1.04 -8.75
CA ASN A 220 14.22 -0.02 -9.06
C ASN A 220 14.75 -0.14 -10.51
N ASP A 221 14.91 -1.35 -11.05
CA ASP A 221 15.31 -1.58 -12.45
C ASP A 221 14.21 -1.21 -13.45
N TYR A 222 12.95 -1.51 -13.13
CA TYR A 222 11.79 -1.05 -13.88
C TYR A 222 11.76 0.48 -13.94
N LEU A 223 11.75 1.17 -12.78
CA LEU A 223 11.67 2.63 -12.73
C LEU A 223 12.83 3.30 -13.47
N ARG A 224 14.07 2.79 -13.37
CA ARG A 224 15.22 3.30 -14.14
C ARG A 224 15.01 3.25 -15.66
N THR A 225 14.25 2.27 -16.13
CA THR A 225 13.97 2.06 -17.55
C THR A 225 12.75 2.87 -17.99
N ALA A 226 11.63 2.70 -17.29
CA ALA A 226 10.31 3.24 -17.60
C ALA A 226 10.21 4.78 -17.47
N THR A 227 11.13 5.39 -16.72
CA THR A 227 11.19 6.86 -16.52
C THR A 227 12.28 7.53 -17.37
N SER A 228 13.07 6.77 -18.13
CA SER A 228 14.24 7.36 -18.79
C SER A 228 13.87 8.32 -19.91
N GLY A 229 14.47 9.51 -19.90
CA GLY A 229 14.17 10.58 -20.83
C GLY A 229 12.87 11.34 -20.51
N CYS A 230 12.26 11.18 -19.33
CA CYS A 230 11.01 11.88 -18.99
C CYS A 230 11.11 13.42 -19.05
N SER A 231 12.33 13.97 -18.98
CA SER A 231 12.65 15.38 -19.26
C SER A 231 12.20 15.87 -20.65
N SER A 232 11.90 14.95 -21.58
CA SER A 232 11.29 15.22 -22.88
C SER A 232 9.76 15.34 -22.85
N VAL A 233 9.10 14.82 -21.82
CA VAL A 233 7.64 14.91 -21.58
C VAL A 233 7.32 16.13 -20.72
N HIS A 234 8.11 16.37 -19.66
CA HIS A 234 8.03 17.59 -18.85
C HIS A 234 9.42 18.09 -18.49
N SER A 235 9.71 19.38 -18.71
CA SER A 235 11.07 19.93 -18.71
C SER A 235 11.79 19.91 -17.36
N THR A 236 11.06 19.73 -16.26
CA THR A 236 11.60 19.55 -14.90
C THR A 236 11.53 18.12 -14.39
N CYS A 237 11.00 17.18 -15.17
CA CYS A 237 11.04 15.77 -14.84
C CYS A 237 12.49 15.25 -14.88
N SER A 238 12.83 14.37 -13.93
CA SER A 238 14.13 13.71 -13.86
C SER A 238 13.98 12.20 -13.86
N ASP A 239 14.76 11.53 -14.71
CA ASP A 239 14.92 10.08 -14.76
C ASP A 239 15.19 9.51 -13.35
N PHE A 240 14.51 8.42 -12.99
CA PHE A 240 14.77 7.72 -11.74
C PHE A 240 16.19 7.16 -11.68
N SER A 241 16.79 7.18 -10.50
CA SER A 241 18.13 6.64 -10.26
C SER A 241 18.12 5.48 -9.28
N VAL A 242 17.79 5.74 -8.01
CA VAL A 242 17.62 4.74 -6.95
C VAL A 242 16.82 5.34 -5.79
N ALA A 243 15.93 4.55 -5.20
CA ALA A 243 15.08 5.00 -4.08
C ALA A 243 15.89 5.30 -2.79
N PRO A 244 15.26 5.95 -1.79
CA PRO A 244 15.72 5.94 -0.40
C PRO A 244 15.81 4.51 0.17
N LEU A 245 16.40 4.36 1.36
CA LEU A 245 16.53 3.07 2.03
C LEU A 245 15.17 2.61 2.57
N ALA A 246 14.64 1.50 2.02
CA ALA A 246 13.51 0.80 2.59
C ALA A 246 13.94 -0.08 3.77
N ASN A 247 13.24 0.05 4.90
CA ASN A 247 13.34 -0.89 6.03
C ASN A 247 12.12 -1.79 5.99
N ILE A 248 12.33 -3.10 5.85
CA ILE A 248 11.30 -4.09 5.60
C ILE A 248 11.37 -5.14 6.70
N TYR A 249 10.24 -5.41 7.36
CA TYR A 249 10.17 -6.37 8.45
C TYR A 249 9.35 -7.59 8.04
N TRP A 250 9.95 -8.75 8.22
CA TRP A 250 9.40 -10.05 7.86
C TRP A 250 10.05 -11.13 8.72
N ASP A 251 9.31 -12.16 9.12
CA ASP A 251 9.85 -13.32 9.84
C ASP A 251 8.92 -14.54 9.65
N PRO A 252 9.41 -15.75 9.32
CA PRO A 252 8.55 -16.90 9.04
C PRO A 252 7.52 -17.19 10.13
N GLY A 253 6.25 -17.29 9.74
CA GLY A 253 5.12 -17.55 10.65
C GLY A 253 4.65 -16.33 11.46
N PHE A 254 5.22 -15.13 11.26
CA PHE A 254 4.81 -13.90 11.94
C PHE A 254 3.76 -13.10 11.16
N ASN A 255 2.75 -12.62 11.89
CA ASN A 255 1.68 -11.77 11.40
C ASN A 255 1.85 -10.33 11.94
N PRO A 256 2.22 -9.33 11.09
CA PRO A 256 2.37 -7.95 11.53
C PRO A 256 1.04 -7.27 11.89
N GLY A 257 -0.11 -7.85 11.49
CA GLY A 257 -1.42 -7.44 12.00
C GLY A 257 -1.53 -7.52 13.52
N TYR A 258 -0.65 -8.27 14.20
CA TYR A 258 -0.52 -8.22 15.66
C TYR A 258 -0.27 -6.81 16.19
N TYR A 259 0.50 -5.97 15.48
CA TYR A 259 0.77 -4.58 15.87
C TYR A 259 -0.49 -3.68 15.87
N SER A 260 -1.51 -4.01 15.06
CA SER A 260 -2.81 -3.32 15.02
C SER A 260 -3.90 -4.06 15.83
N GLY A 261 -3.56 -5.17 16.49
CA GLY A 261 -4.47 -6.00 17.27
C GLY A 261 -5.18 -7.13 16.50
N SER A 262 -4.90 -7.27 15.20
CA SER A 262 -5.41 -8.37 14.36
C SER A 262 -4.45 -9.57 14.36
N SER A 263 -4.57 -10.45 15.35
CA SER A 263 -3.71 -11.65 15.45
C SER A 263 -4.20 -12.87 14.67
N SER A 264 -5.41 -12.82 14.08
CA SER A 264 -6.08 -13.95 13.43
C SER A 264 -6.31 -13.82 11.92
N SER A 265 -6.25 -12.60 11.38
CA SER A 265 -6.24 -12.34 9.94
C SER A 265 -4.84 -11.86 9.56
N GLY A 266 -4.28 -12.35 8.46
CA GLY A 266 -3.03 -11.84 7.93
C GLY A 266 -3.19 -10.41 7.43
N THR A 267 -2.05 -9.84 7.01
CA THR A 267 -1.91 -8.54 6.34
C THR A 267 -0.41 -8.36 6.06
N SER A 268 -0.07 -7.78 4.91
CA SER A 268 1.06 -6.86 4.82
C SER A 268 0.58 -5.42 5.05
N PHE A 269 1.50 -4.48 5.34
CA PHE A 269 1.22 -3.04 5.25
C PHE A 269 2.50 -2.19 5.24
N TYR A 270 2.45 -1.07 4.54
CA TYR A 270 3.30 0.09 4.76
C TYR A 270 2.79 0.97 5.91
N THR A 271 3.71 1.62 6.63
CA THR A 271 3.39 2.70 7.57
C THR A 271 4.22 3.97 7.28
N PRO A 272 3.57 5.09 6.91
CA PRO A 272 4.25 6.38 6.71
C PRO A 272 4.83 7.00 7.99
N SER A 273 4.33 6.66 9.19
CA SER A 273 4.76 7.33 10.43
C SER A 273 6.18 6.95 10.85
N SER A 274 6.57 5.70 10.65
CA SER A 274 7.92 5.19 10.89
C SER A 274 8.70 4.83 9.63
N LYS A 275 8.05 4.93 8.45
CA LYS A 275 8.59 4.70 7.10
C LYS A 275 9.10 3.26 6.90
N ARG A 276 8.22 2.29 7.19
CA ARG A 276 8.54 0.85 7.27
C ARG A 276 7.51 0.01 6.51
N LEU A 277 7.99 -1.01 5.82
CA LEU A 277 7.14 -2.06 5.24
C LEU A 277 7.09 -3.24 6.22
N PHE A 278 5.93 -3.87 6.36
CA PHE A 278 5.74 -5.10 7.11
C PHE A 278 5.13 -6.15 6.19
N ILE A 279 5.84 -7.24 5.94
CA ILE A 279 5.42 -8.32 5.05
C ILE A 279 4.99 -9.53 5.86
N LEU A 280 3.87 -10.17 5.49
CA LEU A 280 3.35 -11.34 6.19
C LEU A 280 4.27 -12.56 6.05
N GLY A 281 4.73 -13.06 7.19
CA GLY A 281 5.49 -14.31 7.26
C GLY A 281 4.63 -15.55 7.48
N GLY A 282 3.41 -15.39 7.98
CA GLY A 282 2.47 -16.47 8.29
C GLY A 282 1.64 -16.14 9.53
N ILE A 283 0.82 -17.08 10.01
CA ILE A 283 -0.08 -16.85 11.15
C ILE A 283 0.22 -17.84 12.28
N ASN A 284 0.63 -17.30 13.45
CA ASN A 284 0.93 -18.06 14.67
C ASN A 284 1.99 -19.18 14.50
N GLY A 285 2.95 -18.99 13.60
CA GLY A 285 3.99 -19.98 13.28
C GLY A 285 3.66 -20.95 12.15
N ASP A 286 2.44 -20.90 11.57
CA ASP A 286 2.12 -21.64 10.35
C ASP A 286 2.63 -20.88 9.11
N THR A 287 3.14 -21.61 8.13
CA THR A 287 3.67 -21.13 6.83
C THR A 287 3.23 -22.01 5.65
N ASP A 288 2.44 -23.05 5.92
CA ASP A 288 2.04 -24.07 4.94
C ASP A 288 0.52 -24.10 4.71
N ASN A 289 -0.28 -23.63 5.67
CA ASN A 289 -1.75 -23.67 5.63
C ASN A 289 -2.44 -22.30 5.78
N THR A 290 -1.66 -21.24 6.02
CA THR A 290 -2.15 -19.88 6.23
C THR A 290 -1.57 -18.93 5.19
N ASP A 291 -2.27 -17.82 4.99
CA ASP A 291 -1.82 -16.55 4.43
C ASP A 291 -0.31 -16.24 4.60
N THR A 292 0.42 -15.93 3.51
CA THR A 292 1.88 -15.71 3.49
C THR A 292 2.40 -14.88 2.28
N ASP A 293 2.60 -13.58 2.45
CA ASP A 293 2.96 -12.65 1.35
C ASP A 293 4.40 -12.75 0.79
N HIS A 294 5.31 -13.46 1.44
CA HIS A 294 6.75 -13.41 1.12
C HIS A 294 7.17 -14.08 -0.21
N PHE A 295 6.25 -14.77 -0.87
CA PHE A 295 6.39 -15.20 -2.26
C PHE A 295 5.36 -14.55 -3.20
N ASP A 296 4.45 -13.75 -2.67
CA ASP A 296 3.43 -13.01 -3.43
C ASP A 296 3.99 -11.65 -3.84
N ASN A 297 4.74 -11.68 -4.95
CA ASN A 297 5.42 -10.51 -5.49
C ASN A 297 4.47 -9.32 -5.73
N SER A 298 3.17 -9.59 -6.00
CA SER A 298 2.16 -8.53 -6.16
C SER A 298 2.02 -7.69 -4.89
N VAL A 299 1.88 -8.35 -3.73
CA VAL A 299 1.75 -7.71 -2.41
C VAL A 299 3.07 -7.02 -2.02
N ILE A 300 4.21 -7.70 -2.21
CA ILE A 300 5.53 -7.12 -1.90
C ILE A 300 5.76 -5.81 -2.67
N ILE A 301 5.37 -5.74 -3.94
CA ILE A 301 5.56 -4.54 -4.77
C ILE A 301 4.45 -3.50 -4.53
N HIS A 302 3.22 -3.89 -4.18
CA HIS A 302 2.17 -2.98 -3.72
C HIS A 302 2.64 -2.18 -2.48
N GLU A 303 3.16 -2.86 -1.45
CA GLU A 303 3.71 -2.18 -0.26
C GLU A 303 4.95 -1.32 -0.58
N TYR A 304 5.73 -1.72 -1.60
CA TYR A 304 6.81 -0.89 -2.11
C TYR A 304 6.30 0.33 -2.90
N GLY A 305 5.13 0.24 -3.53
CA GLY A 305 4.41 1.36 -4.15
C GLY A 305 4.07 2.45 -3.14
N HIS A 306 3.47 2.07 -1.99
CA HIS A 306 3.21 2.98 -0.86
C HIS A 306 4.49 3.62 -0.32
N PHE A 307 5.58 2.84 -0.19
CA PHE A 307 6.88 3.37 0.20
C PHE A 307 7.42 4.40 -0.81
N LEU A 308 7.28 4.16 -2.12
CA LEU A 308 7.66 5.11 -3.16
C LEU A 308 6.82 6.39 -3.10
N GLU A 309 5.51 6.28 -2.84
CA GLU A 309 4.60 7.42 -2.72
C GLU A 309 4.99 8.40 -1.60
N ASP A 310 5.37 7.88 -0.44
CA ASP A 310 5.73 8.67 0.75
C ASP A 310 7.24 9.06 0.81
N ASN A 311 8.09 8.52 -0.07
CA ASN A 311 9.56 8.75 0.01
C ASN A 311 10.23 9.19 -1.30
N VAL A 312 9.53 9.12 -2.43
CA VAL A 312 10.01 9.59 -3.75
C VAL A 312 9.06 10.64 -4.34
N PHE A 313 7.76 10.50 -4.11
CA PHE A 313 6.74 11.50 -4.44
C PHE A 313 6.33 12.22 -3.15
N ALA A 314 5.06 12.61 -3.05
CA ALA A 314 4.41 12.92 -1.79
C ALA A 314 3.01 12.29 -1.79
N SER A 315 2.58 11.76 -0.65
CA SER A 315 1.22 11.26 -0.46
C SER A 315 0.42 12.21 0.43
N ASP A 316 -0.85 12.42 0.06
CA ASP A 316 -1.85 13.02 0.96
C ASP A 316 -2.87 11.97 1.42
N SER A 317 -2.58 10.69 1.18
CA SER A 317 -3.41 9.56 1.61
C SER A 317 -3.59 9.61 3.13
N PRO A 318 -4.82 9.57 3.64
CA PRO A 318 -5.06 9.53 5.07
C PRO A 318 -4.83 8.11 5.65
N GLY A 319 -4.62 7.11 4.79
CA GLY A 319 -4.64 5.68 5.13
C GLY A 319 -6.02 5.20 5.63
N GLY A 320 -6.19 3.88 5.77
CA GLY A 320 -7.37 3.35 6.45
C GLY A 320 -7.70 1.88 6.21
N SER A 321 -9.00 1.61 6.32
CA SER A 321 -9.65 0.40 5.80
C SER A 321 -10.31 0.75 4.47
N HIS A 322 -10.24 -0.17 3.52
CA HIS A 322 -10.64 -0.01 2.13
C HIS A 322 -10.84 -1.39 1.49
N SER A 323 -11.51 -1.42 0.36
CA SER A 323 -11.59 -2.56 -0.53
C SER A 323 -11.88 -2.09 -1.96
N LEU A 324 -11.57 -2.94 -2.93
CA LEU A 324 -11.66 -2.71 -4.38
C LEU A 324 -13.02 -2.18 -4.87
N ASP A 325 -14.07 -2.32 -4.05
CA ASP A 325 -15.48 -2.27 -4.42
C ASP A 325 -16.35 -1.32 -3.57
N ARG A 326 -15.78 -0.69 -2.54
CA ARG A 326 -16.48 0.23 -1.62
C ARG A 326 -15.87 1.62 -1.85
N LEU A 327 -16.66 2.68 -2.12
CA LEU A 327 -16.13 4.02 -2.44
C LEU A 327 -15.34 4.56 -1.24
N ILE A 328 -14.14 5.07 -1.52
CA ILE A 328 -13.23 5.59 -0.50
C ILE A 328 -12.76 7.01 -0.84
N ASP A 329 -12.13 7.64 0.13
CA ASP A 329 -11.48 8.95 -0.01
C ASP A 329 -10.59 9.00 -1.26
N PRO A 330 -10.76 9.93 -2.21
CA PRO A 330 -9.99 9.98 -3.47
C PRO A 330 -8.47 10.01 -3.35
N ARG A 331 -7.93 10.35 -2.17
CA ARG A 331 -6.49 10.30 -1.88
C ARG A 331 -6.05 8.88 -1.50
N LEU A 332 -6.90 8.15 -0.79
CA LEU A 332 -6.73 6.72 -0.52
C LEU A 332 -6.96 5.91 -1.80
N ALA A 333 -8.03 6.18 -2.55
CA ALA A 333 -8.29 5.55 -3.85
C ALA A 333 -7.10 5.72 -4.81
N TRP A 334 -6.49 6.91 -4.85
CA TRP A 334 -5.25 7.15 -5.59
C TRP A 334 -4.09 6.30 -5.09
N SER A 335 -3.82 6.31 -3.78
CA SER A 335 -2.70 5.60 -3.15
C SER A 335 -2.76 4.09 -3.37
N GLU A 336 -3.91 3.47 -3.05
CA GLU A 336 -4.16 2.04 -3.24
C GLU A 336 -4.18 1.66 -4.73
N GLY A 337 -4.79 2.49 -5.59
CA GLY A 337 -4.83 2.29 -7.04
C GLY A 337 -3.44 2.37 -7.69
N PHE A 338 -2.61 3.33 -7.25
CA PHE A 338 -1.22 3.46 -7.68
C PHE A 338 -0.34 2.29 -7.22
N ALA A 339 -0.50 1.82 -5.99
CA ALA A 339 0.21 0.65 -5.47
C ALA A 339 -0.16 -0.63 -6.25
N ASN A 340 -1.46 -0.84 -6.51
CA ASN A 340 -1.98 -1.94 -7.32
C ASN A 340 -1.52 -1.88 -8.79
N PHE A 341 -1.34 -0.69 -9.34
CA PHE A 341 -0.77 -0.47 -10.67
C PHE A 341 0.73 -0.74 -10.71
N MET A 342 1.49 -0.24 -9.71
CA MET A 342 2.94 -0.39 -9.62
C MET A 342 3.38 -1.85 -9.60
N GLN A 343 2.64 -2.74 -8.92
CA GLN A 343 2.99 -4.16 -8.93
C GLN A 343 2.83 -4.81 -10.31
N ALA A 344 1.79 -4.43 -11.08
CA ALA A 344 1.58 -4.94 -12.44
C ALA A 344 2.67 -4.43 -13.39
N ALA A 345 2.95 -3.11 -13.31
CA ALA A 345 3.98 -2.43 -14.10
C ALA A 345 5.38 -3.03 -13.88
N VAL A 346 5.74 -3.36 -12.65
CA VAL A 346 7.06 -3.96 -12.33
C VAL A 346 7.14 -5.44 -12.69
N LEU A 347 6.04 -6.18 -12.61
CA LEU A 347 6.00 -7.61 -12.92
C LEU A 347 5.82 -7.91 -14.42
N ASP A 348 5.39 -6.93 -15.23
CA ASP A 348 4.94 -7.13 -16.62
C ASP A 348 3.75 -8.11 -16.70
N VAL A 349 2.83 -8.03 -15.73
CA VAL A 349 1.65 -8.90 -15.63
C VAL A 349 0.41 -8.14 -15.15
N PRO A 350 -0.72 -8.17 -15.89
CA PRO A 350 -1.96 -7.47 -15.53
C PRO A 350 -2.78 -8.17 -14.43
N ARG A 351 -2.14 -8.71 -13.40
CA ARG A 351 -2.81 -9.47 -12.31
C ARG A 351 -2.23 -9.17 -10.94
N TYR A 352 -3.07 -8.67 -10.04
CA TYR A 352 -2.80 -8.78 -8.60
C TYR A 352 -3.15 -10.21 -8.17
N ILE A 353 -2.27 -10.87 -7.41
CA ILE A 353 -2.46 -12.26 -6.94
C ILE A 353 -1.99 -12.37 -5.49
N ASP A 354 -2.93 -12.76 -4.64
CA ASP A 354 -2.82 -12.89 -3.19
C ASP A 354 -3.15 -14.36 -2.82
N THR A 355 -2.24 -15.04 -2.12
CA THR A 355 -2.29 -16.49 -1.90
C THR A 355 -2.31 -16.88 -0.43
N TYR A 356 -2.77 -18.11 -0.15
CA TYR A 356 -2.66 -18.70 1.17
C TYR A 356 -2.04 -20.09 1.12
N GLY A 357 -1.13 -20.33 2.07
CA GLY A 357 -0.40 -21.58 2.25
C GLY A 357 0.33 -22.04 0.99
N ASN A 358 0.76 -23.31 0.98
CA ASN A 358 1.56 -23.83 -0.13
C ASN A 358 1.36 -25.35 -0.33
N VAL A 359 2.01 -25.92 -1.36
CA VAL A 359 1.90 -27.35 -1.75
C VAL A 359 2.25 -28.37 -0.65
N ASP A 360 3.02 -27.99 0.39
CA ASP A 360 3.35 -28.86 1.53
C ASP A 360 2.22 -28.91 2.59
N GLY A 361 1.21 -28.03 2.49
CA GLY A 361 0.06 -27.95 3.40
C GLY A 361 -1.28 -27.75 2.68
N SER A 362 -1.83 -26.53 2.74
CA SER A 362 -3.12 -26.14 2.15
C SER A 362 -2.93 -24.89 1.29
N THR A 363 -2.91 -25.07 -0.04
CA THR A 363 -2.68 -24.02 -1.04
C THR A 363 -3.97 -23.48 -1.65
N GLY A 364 -4.01 -22.17 -1.91
CA GLY A 364 -5.06 -21.49 -2.68
C GLY A 364 -4.80 -19.99 -2.84
N GLU A 365 -5.80 -19.28 -3.36
CA GLU A 365 -5.75 -17.84 -3.63
C GLU A 365 -6.88 -17.15 -2.85
N TYR A 366 -6.60 -16.05 -2.15
CA TYR A 366 -7.68 -15.20 -1.60
C TYR A 366 -8.33 -14.41 -2.72
N PHE A 367 -7.54 -13.82 -3.62
CA PHE A 367 -8.03 -13.23 -4.86
C PHE A 367 -6.97 -13.20 -5.97
N ARG A 368 -7.48 -13.25 -7.20
CA ARG A 368 -6.75 -13.00 -8.45
C ARG A 368 -7.53 -11.98 -9.23
N LEU A 369 -7.01 -10.76 -9.31
CA LEU A 369 -7.69 -9.61 -9.88
C LEU A 369 -7.14 -9.32 -11.28
N ASN A 370 -7.99 -9.34 -12.30
CA ASN A 370 -7.59 -8.98 -13.65
C ASN A 370 -7.63 -7.45 -13.80
N LEU A 371 -6.50 -6.84 -14.17
CA LEU A 371 -6.38 -5.39 -14.25
C LEU A 371 -6.76 -4.83 -15.62
N GLU A 372 -6.67 -5.61 -16.71
CA GLU A 372 -7.11 -5.14 -18.04
C GLU A 372 -8.62 -5.22 -18.20
N ARG A 373 -9.20 -6.34 -17.73
CA ARG A 373 -10.62 -6.63 -17.97
C ARG A 373 -11.43 -6.63 -16.68
N GLN A 374 -12.45 -5.77 -16.66
CA GLN A 374 -13.60 -5.91 -15.78
C GLN A 374 -14.20 -7.32 -15.97
N THR A 375 -14.30 -8.08 -14.89
CA THR A 375 -14.75 -9.48 -14.87
C THR A 375 -16.27 -9.62 -14.84
N GLY A 376 -17.00 -8.50 -14.76
CA GLY A 376 -18.46 -8.48 -14.67
C GLY A 376 -19.01 -8.96 -13.31
N THR A 377 -18.15 -9.06 -12.29
CA THR A 377 -18.61 -9.21 -10.91
C THR A 377 -19.07 -7.86 -10.37
N TYR A 378 -19.97 -7.87 -9.38
CA TYR A 378 -20.66 -6.65 -8.92
C TYR A 378 -19.77 -5.62 -8.21
N TYR A 379 -18.53 -6.02 -7.93
CA TYR A 379 -17.58 -5.37 -7.05
C TYR A 379 -16.38 -4.77 -7.82
N ASP A 380 -16.54 -4.62 -9.14
CA ASP A 380 -15.42 -4.55 -10.11
C ASP A 380 -15.59 -3.44 -11.16
N GLU A 381 -16.73 -2.72 -11.15
CA GLU A 381 -17.06 -1.66 -12.10
C GLU A 381 -17.64 -0.45 -11.36
N PRO A 382 -17.13 0.78 -11.55
CA PRO A 382 -17.83 2.00 -11.09
C PRO A 382 -19.21 2.06 -11.74
N ILE A 383 -20.27 2.33 -10.98
CA ILE A 383 -21.64 2.25 -11.52
C ILE A 383 -22.00 3.53 -12.29
N ASN A 384 -21.79 4.68 -11.66
CA ASN A 384 -22.06 6.00 -12.23
C ASN A 384 -20.88 6.50 -13.07
N THR A 385 -21.14 7.47 -13.96
CA THR A 385 -20.08 8.29 -14.56
C THR A 385 -19.38 9.10 -13.47
N GLU A 386 -18.08 9.37 -13.62
CA GLU A 386 -17.27 10.20 -12.71
C GLU A 386 -17.02 9.58 -11.31
N GLU A 387 -17.51 8.35 -11.09
CA GLU A 387 -17.31 7.54 -9.88
C GLU A 387 -15.92 6.91 -9.78
N GLY A 388 -15.20 6.80 -10.91
CA GLY A 388 -13.86 6.22 -10.96
C GLY A 388 -12.86 6.87 -10.00
N ASN A 389 -13.01 8.18 -9.75
CA ASN A 389 -12.11 8.97 -8.89
C ASN A 389 -12.12 8.54 -7.41
N PHE A 390 -13.07 7.70 -7.01
CA PHE A 390 -13.31 7.24 -5.65
C PHE A 390 -13.09 5.72 -5.49
N ARG A 391 -12.62 5.02 -6.53
CA ARG A 391 -12.39 3.56 -6.53
C ARG A 391 -10.95 3.20 -6.87
N GLU A 392 -10.26 2.58 -5.91
CA GLU A 392 -8.87 2.10 -6.07
C GLU A 392 -8.67 1.29 -7.36
N LEU A 393 -9.54 0.31 -7.63
CA LEU A 393 -9.43 -0.53 -8.83
C LEU A 393 -9.68 0.21 -10.14
N SER A 394 -10.56 1.21 -10.16
CA SER A 394 -10.77 2.00 -11.37
C SER A 394 -9.54 2.85 -11.72
N ILE A 395 -8.86 3.37 -10.69
CA ILE A 395 -7.59 4.09 -10.85
C ILE A 395 -6.48 3.12 -11.28
N THR A 396 -6.43 1.90 -10.72
CA THR A 396 -5.50 0.85 -11.17
C THR A 396 -5.62 0.57 -12.67
N ARG A 397 -6.84 0.31 -13.16
CA ARG A 397 -7.10 0.00 -14.58
C ARG A 397 -6.69 1.17 -15.46
N MET A 398 -7.20 2.35 -15.18
CA MET A 398 -6.88 3.56 -15.93
C MET A 398 -5.37 3.84 -16.04
N LEU A 399 -4.57 3.56 -15.01
CA LEU A 399 -3.11 3.72 -15.07
C LEU A 399 -2.43 2.62 -15.91
N TRP A 400 -3.00 1.41 -15.92
CA TRP A 400 -2.55 0.27 -16.73
C TRP A 400 -2.88 0.47 -18.22
N ASP A 401 -4.16 0.73 -18.55
CA ASP A 401 -4.68 1.07 -19.89
C ASP A 401 -3.93 2.26 -20.54
N ALA A 402 -3.25 3.06 -19.72
CA ALA A 402 -2.46 4.22 -20.10
C ALA A 402 -0.95 3.96 -20.28
N ILE A 403 -0.47 2.72 -20.16
CA ILE A 403 0.93 2.33 -20.45
C ILE A 403 1.09 0.96 -21.14
N ASP A 404 0.06 0.10 -21.13
CA ASP A 404 0.11 -1.19 -21.83
C ASP A 404 0.02 -1.01 -23.37
N THR A 405 0.12 -2.12 -24.10
CA THR A 405 0.08 -2.12 -25.56
C THR A 405 -0.95 -3.10 -26.15
N ASP A 406 -1.81 -3.67 -25.32
CA ASP A 406 -2.73 -4.74 -25.73
C ASP A 406 -4.13 -4.15 -25.96
N ASP A 407 -4.46 -3.86 -27.24
CA ASP A 407 -5.78 -3.38 -27.66
C ASP A 407 -6.86 -4.46 -27.46
N ASP A 408 -7.32 -4.58 -26.21
CA ASP A 408 -8.25 -5.62 -25.76
C ASP A 408 -9.73 -5.28 -26.09
N GLY A 409 -9.92 -4.23 -26.91
CA GLY A 409 -11.17 -3.72 -27.44
C GLY A 409 -11.68 -2.42 -26.82
N SER A 410 -10.88 -1.77 -25.96
CA SER A 410 -11.25 -0.54 -25.23
C SER A 410 -10.10 0.48 -25.13
N GLU A 411 -9.50 0.81 -26.28
CA GLU A 411 -8.66 2.00 -26.50
C GLU A 411 -7.40 2.10 -25.62
N SER A 412 -6.42 1.22 -25.87
CA SER A 412 -5.03 1.42 -25.44
C SER A 412 -4.50 2.78 -25.92
N THR A 413 -3.90 3.57 -25.04
CA THR A 413 -3.21 4.81 -25.46
C THR A 413 -1.71 4.54 -25.65
N ASP A 414 -1.10 5.09 -26.72
CA ASP A 414 0.37 5.08 -26.96
C ASP A 414 1.14 5.99 -25.95
N SER A 415 0.67 6.03 -24.71
CA SER A 415 1.25 6.74 -23.57
C SER A 415 2.39 5.92 -22.96
N ALA A 416 3.07 6.45 -21.94
CA ALA A 416 4.18 5.78 -21.28
C ALA A 416 4.25 6.11 -19.80
N PHE A 417 4.84 5.21 -19.01
CA PHE A 417 5.08 5.41 -17.58
C PHE A 417 5.86 6.71 -17.29
N SER A 418 6.72 7.17 -18.21
CA SER A 418 7.42 8.45 -18.12
C SER A 418 6.48 9.67 -18.05
N GLU A 419 5.23 9.55 -18.53
CA GLU A 419 4.20 10.59 -18.45
C GLU A 419 3.54 10.62 -17.06
N ILE A 420 3.17 9.45 -16.53
CA ILE A 420 2.74 9.28 -15.13
C ILE A 420 3.82 9.84 -14.19
N TRP A 421 5.07 9.42 -14.40
CA TRP A 421 6.24 9.85 -13.64
C TRP A 421 6.46 11.36 -13.71
N ALA A 422 6.23 12.00 -14.86
CA ALA A 422 6.37 13.44 -15.02
C ALA A 422 5.39 14.23 -14.14
N VAL A 423 4.16 13.75 -13.96
CA VAL A 423 3.18 14.36 -13.06
C VAL A 423 3.55 14.16 -11.59
N ILE A 424 3.90 12.91 -11.20
CA ILE A 424 4.10 12.56 -9.78
C ILE A 424 5.47 12.98 -9.23
N SER A 425 6.50 13.15 -10.07
CA SER A 425 7.85 13.57 -9.68
C SER A 425 8.18 15.05 -9.93
N SER A 426 7.29 15.82 -10.57
CA SER A 426 7.52 17.25 -10.81
C SER A 426 7.30 18.08 -9.53
N SER A 427 8.29 18.91 -9.19
CA SER A 427 8.26 19.85 -8.05
C SER A 427 7.84 21.28 -8.42
N GLU A 428 7.45 21.52 -9.67
CA GLU A 428 6.93 22.81 -10.11
C GLU A 428 5.45 22.97 -9.75
N ALA A 429 4.90 24.17 -9.93
CA ALA A 429 3.45 24.32 -10.07
C ALA A 429 2.99 23.47 -11.28
N GLY A 430 2.04 22.57 -11.06
CA GLY A 430 1.67 21.54 -12.05
C GLY A 430 2.25 20.15 -11.80
N GLY A 431 2.82 19.86 -10.61
CA GLY A 431 3.32 18.53 -10.24
C GLY A 431 3.05 18.15 -8.78
N PHE A 432 3.06 16.85 -8.46
CA PHE A 432 2.73 16.38 -7.10
C PHE A 432 3.75 16.83 -6.03
N LEU A 433 5.02 17.03 -6.38
CA LEU A 433 6.00 17.60 -5.44
C LEU A 433 5.92 19.14 -5.34
N GLY A 434 5.02 19.79 -6.11
CA GLY A 434 4.78 21.22 -6.07
C GLY A 434 4.24 21.70 -4.71
N SER A 435 4.67 22.87 -4.26
CA SER A 435 4.34 23.42 -2.94
C SER A 435 2.93 24.02 -2.81
N SER A 436 2.20 24.19 -3.93
CA SER A 436 0.77 24.48 -3.94
C SER A 436 -0.12 23.23 -4.09
N SER A 437 0.48 22.08 -4.39
CA SER A 437 -0.24 20.80 -4.48
C SER A 437 -0.65 20.30 -3.09
N ALA A 438 -1.95 20.13 -2.90
CA ALA A 438 -2.57 19.56 -1.71
C ALA A 438 -3.85 18.79 -2.10
N PHE A 439 -4.23 17.83 -1.26
CA PHE A 439 -5.29 16.85 -1.51
C PHE A 439 -5.00 15.97 -2.75
N ARG A 440 -3.74 15.50 -2.84
CA ARG A 440 -3.21 14.60 -3.89
C ARG A 440 -4.10 13.38 -4.08
N SER A 441 -4.70 13.31 -5.26
CA SER A 441 -5.77 12.39 -5.66
C SER A 441 -5.80 12.34 -7.18
N VAL A 442 -6.53 11.38 -7.77
CA VAL A 442 -6.54 11.22 -9.24
C VAL A 442 -7.10 12.44 -10.00
N GLY A 443 -7.99 13.23 -9.39
CA GLY A 443 -8.44 14.51 -9.96
C GLY A 443 -7.30 15.53 -10.12
N LEU A 444 -6.38 15.61 -9.15
CA LEU A 444 -5.17 16.42 -9.27
C LEU A 444 -4.20 15.86 -10.32
N PHE A 445 -4.10 14.53 -10.42
CA PHE A 445 -3.32 13.89 -11.46
C PHE A 445 -3.84 14.28 -12.85
N HIS A 446 -5.16 14.33 -13.04
CA HIS A 446 -5.78 14.73 -14.31
C HIS A 446 -5.64 16.21 -14.67
N ASP A 447 -5.81 17.13 -13.70
CA ASP A 447 -5.52 18.56 -13.88
C ASP A 447 -4.09 18.76 -14.41
N PHE A 448 -3.13 17.99 -13.89
CA PHE A 448 -1.72 18.10 -14.26
C PHE A 448 -1.36 17.35 -15.55
N GLN A 449 -1.91 16.14 -15.78
CA GLN A 449 -1.69 15.37 -17.00
C GLN A 449 -2.27 16.08 -18.23
N THR A 450 -3.45 16.71 -18.13
CA THR A 450 -3.95 17.59 -19.22
C THR A 450 -3.11 18.84 -19.46
N GLY A 451 -2.37 19.30 -18.44
CA GLY A 451 -1.45 20.44 -18.53
C GLY A 451 -0.12 20.14 -19.24
N LEU A 452 0.20 18.87 -19.51
CA LEU A 452 1.47 18.48 -20.13
C LEU A 452 1.55 18.94 -21.58
N SER A 453 2.57 19.77 -21.90
CA SER A 453 2.74 20.35 -23.24
C SER A 453 3.01 19.36 -24.38
N SER A 454 3.28 18.10 -24.04
CA SER A 454 3.37 16.95 -24.94
C SER A 454 2.81 15.68 -24.29
N GLY A 455 1.76 15.82 -23.47
CA GLY A 455 1.04 14.69 -22.91
C GLY A 455 0.18 13.97 -23.95
N THR A 456 -0.18 12.74 -23.65
CA THR A 456 -1.04 11.88 -24.47
C THR A 456 -2.52 12.19 -24.21
N ASP A 457 -3.40 11.97 -25.19
CA ASP A 457 -4.84 12.14 -25.00
C ASP A 457 -5.42 10.96 -24.20
N TRP A 458 -5.63 11.17 -22.91
CA TRP A 458 -6.17 10.18 -21.98
C TRP A 458 -7.72 10.17 -21.94
N SER A 459 -8.43 10.90 -22.81
CA SER A 459 -9.89 11.01 -22.74
C SER A 459 -10.62 9.67 -22.91
N GLY A 460 -10.08 8.75 -23.72
CA GLY A 460 -10.60 7.38 -23.87
C GLY A 460 -10.50 6.54 -22.59
N VAL A 461 -9.29 6.34 -22.07
CA VAL A 461 -9.05 5.57 -20.83
C VAL A 461 -9.80 6.14 -19.62
N ARG A 462 -9.88 7.48 -19.51
CA ARG A 462 -10.71 8.14 -18.49
C ARG A 462 -12.20 7.79 -18.63
N ALA A 463 -12.75 7.83 -19.84
CA ALA A 463 -14.14 7.50 -20.10
C ALA A 463 -14.44 6.02 -19.80
N ASN A 464 -13.54 5.10 -20.17
CA ASN A 464 -13.67 3.67 -19.93
C ASN A 464 -13.64 3.34 -18.42
N ALA A 465 -12.73 3.98 -17.67
CA ALA A 465 -12.66 3.90 -16.22
C ALA A 465 -13.73 4.75 -15.48
N LYS A 466 -14.59 5.46 -16.21
CA LYS A 466 -15.60 6.40 -15.66
C LYS A 466 -14.99 7.43 -14.70
N GLN A 467 -13.78 7.88 -15.01
CA GLN A 467 -13.05 8.92 -14.30
C GLN A 467 -13.55 10.31 -14.74
N ARG A 468 -13.24 11.31 -13.92
CA ARG A 468 -13.47 12.73 -14.16
C ARG A 468 -12.13 13.44 -14.26
N GLU A 469 -11.94 14.19 -15.33
CA GLU A 469 -10.67 14.82 -15.69
C GLU A 469 -10.26 16.07 -14.89
N ASP A 470 -10.99 16.40 -13.82
CA ASP A 470 -10.73 17.58 -12.99
C ASP A 470 -11.02 17.32 -11.50
N ARG A 471 -10.75 18.33 -10.67
CA ARG A 471 -11.01 18.32 -9.22
C ARG A 471 -12.44 18.67 -8.78
N LEU A 472 -13.46 18.75 -9.65
CA LEU A 472 -14.82 19.20 -9.27
C LEU A 472 -15.37 18.46 -8.05
N HIS A 473 -15.34 17.12 -8.10
CA HIS A 473 -15.89 16.25 -7.06
C HIS A 473 -14.96 16.08 -5.86
N TYR A 474 -13.69 16.46 -5.97
CA TYR A 474 -12.77 16.34 -4.85
C TYR A 474 -11.73 17.45 -4.78
N ALA A 475 -11.84 18.23 -3.71
CA ALA A 475 -10.90 19.28 -3.34
C ALA A 475 -10.73 20.35 -4.44
N ARG A 476 -11.81 20.73 -5.14
CA ARG A 476 -11.79 21.82 -6.13
C ARG A 476 -11.25 23.09 -5.50
N TYR A 477 -10.28 23.75 -6.11
CA TYR A 477 -9.71 24.98 -5.54
C TYR A 477 -10.70 26.15 -5.61
N MET A 478 -10.83 26.86 -4.48
CA MET A 478 -11.75 27.99 -4.31
C MET A 478 -11.03 29.14 -3.61
N ASP A 479 -11.30 30.37 -4.03
CA ASP A 479 -10.85 31.58 -3.33
C ASP A 479 -11.86 32.74 -3.47
N THR A 480 -11.74 33.67 -2.52
CA THR A 480 -12.37 34.99 -2.47
C THR A 480 -12.08 35.92 -3.66
N THR A 481 -11.00 35.67 -4.43
CA THR A 481 -10.70 36.38 -5.69
C THR A 481 -11.15 35.64 -6.96
N GLY A 482 -11.66 34.41 -6.81
CA GLY A 482 -12.20 33.60 -7.91
C GLY A 482 -13.45 34.21 -8.56
N VAL A 483 -13.93 33.61 -9.65
CA VAL A 483 -15.06 34.15 -10.42
C VAL A 483 -16.19 33.13 -10.56
N CYS A 484 -17.33 33.42 -9.94
CA CYS A 484 -18.57 32.65 -10.04
C CYS A 484 -19.77 33.58 -10.24
N GLY A 485 -20.71 33.20 -11.12
CA GLY A 485 -21.68 34.13 -11.70
C GLY A 485 -22.79 34.59 -10.75
N SER A 486 -23.49 33.63 -10.14
CA SER A 486 -24.53 33.87 -9.12
C SER A 486 -24.00 33.82 -7.69
N GLY A 487 -22.80 33.27 -7.48
CA GLY A 487 -22.34 32.80 -6.17
C GLY A 487 -22.96 31.48 -5.71
N LEU A 488 -23.89 30.90 -6.48
CA LEU A 488 -24.62 29.68 -6.12
C LEU A 488 -24.06 28.46 -6.85
N ILE A 489 -24.01 27.34 -6.13
CA ILE A 489 -23.70 25.97 -6.58
C ILE A 489 -24.93 25.12 -6.27
N THR A 490 -25.31 24.21 -7.17
CA THR A 490 -26.49 23.35 -7.01
C THR A 490 -26.05 21.92 -6.70
N ILE A 491 -26.42 21.41 -5.52
CA ILE A 491 -26.34 19.97 -5.22
C ILE A 491 -27.68 19.29 -5.52
N VAL A 492 -27.63 18.05 -6.02
CA VAL A 492 -28.81 17.23 -6.33
C VAL A 492 -28.70 15.94 -5.52
N PRO A 493 -29.19 15.92 -4.27
CA PRO A 493 -29.01 14.79 -3.37
C PRO A 493 -29.67 13.51 -3.89
N GLN A 494 -29.11 12.37 -3.52
CA GLN A 494 -29.71 11.06 -3.77
C GLN A 494 -29.99 10.31 -2.48
N SER A 495 -31.19 9.73 -2.40
CA SER A 495 -31.62 8.92 -1.27
C SER A 495 -30.90 7.58 -1.23
N ASN A 496 -30.37 7.21 -0.06
CA ASN A 496 -29.56 6.00 0.14
C ASN A 496 -30.38 4.69 0.02
N ALA A 497 -31.70 4.79 -0.23
CA ALA A 497 -32.63 3.71 -0.55
C ALA A 497 -32.38 3.09 -1.94
N GLY A 498 -31.21 2.48 -2.09
CA GLY A 498 -30.63 2.05 -3.36
C GLY A 498 -29.11 2.18 -3.40
N ASN A 499 -28.46 2.70 -2.35
CA ASN A 499 -27.01 2.70 -2.26
C ASN A 499 -26.50 1.26 -2.13
N VAL A 500 -25.81 0.81 -3.17
CA VAL A 500 -25.27 -0.53 -3.35
C VAL A 500 -23.77 -0.60 -3.05
N ASP A 501 -23.16 0.56 -2.86
CA ASP A 501 -21.83 0.75 -2.31
C ASP A 501 -21.81 0.59 -0.77
N ALA A 502 -22.99 0.38 -0.16
CA ALA A 502 -23.17 0.02 1.24
C ALA A 502 -22.53 -1.35 1.55
N SER A 503 -21.21 -1.33 1.75
CA SER A 503 -20.31 -2.39 2.22
C SER A 503 -20.87 -3.82 2.28
N PRO A 504 -20.32 -4.78 1.52
CA PRO A 504 -19.51 -6.46 2.58
C PRO A 504 -19.77 -6.82 4.07
N GLY A 505 -20.41 -5.94 4.83
CA GLY A 505 -21.11 -6.31 6.08
C GLY A 505 -22.26 -5.39 6.50
N VAL A 506 -22.33 -4.17 5.96
CA VAL A 506 -23.23 -3.08 6.40
C VAL A 506 -24.50 -3.03 5.55
N MET A 507 -25.12 -4.20 5.32
CA MET A 507 -26.57 -4.31 5.04
C MET A 507 -27.40 -4.13 6.33
N GLY A 508 -27.00 -3.15 7.14
CA GLY A 508 -27.82 -2.51 8.17
C GLY A 508 -28.36 -1.19 7.61
N SER A 509 -29.33 -0.58 8.29
CA SER A 509 -29.83 0.73 7.88
C SER A 509 -28.74 1.79 8.05
N ASP A 510 -28.16 2.21 6.93
CA ASP A 510 -27.44 3.47 6.79
C ASP A 510 -28.31 4.61 7.37
N PRO A 511 -27.86 5.31 8.44
CA PRO A 511 -28.60 6.40 9.07
C PRO A 511 -28.45 7.73 8.31
N GLY A 512 -27.78 7.73 7.15
CA GLY A 512 -27.61 8.89 6.28
C GLY A 512 -26.67 9.96 6.82
N GLY A 513 -25.85 9.64 7.82
CA GLY A 513 -24.84 10.54 8.39
C GLY A 513 -23.57 10.65 7.55
N LEU A 514 -22.76 11.67 7.82
CA LEU A 514 -21.51 11.96 7.12
C LEU A 514 -20.65 10.71 6.81
N SER A 515 -20.36 9.88 7.81
CA SER A 515 -19.47 8.72 7.70
C SER A 515 -20.02 7.53 6.90
N THR A 516 -21.30 7.56 6.51
CA THR A 516 -21.93 6.57 5.61
C THR A 516 -22.45 7.20 4.32
N SER A 517 -22.29 8.52 4.15
CA SER A 517 -22.79 9.27 2.99
C SER A 517 -22.07 8.89 1.68
N HIS A 518 -22.80 8.94 0.57
CA HIS A 518 -22.26 8.61 -0.75
C HIS A 518 -21.28 9.70 -1.23
N LEU A 519 -19.98 9.38 -1.27
CA LEU A 519 -18.88 10.34 -1.50
C LEU A 519 -19.00 11.17 -2.78
N LEU A 520 -19.54 10.61 -3.86
CA LEU A 520 -19.74 11.30 -5.14
C LEU A 520 -21.02 12.16 -5.22
N LEU A 521 -22.06 11.85 -4.43
CA LEU A 521 -23.45 12.27 -4.74
C LEU A 521 -24.09 13.13 -3.65
N ASN A 522 -23.71 12.90 -2.39
CA ASN A 522 -24.22 13.62 -1.22
C ASN A 522 -23.11 14.45 -0.56
N ASN A 523 -22.05 14.79 -1.31
CA ASN A 523 -20.92 15.58 -0.87
C ASN A 523 -20.39 16.45 -2.01
N ASP A 524 -20.10 17.71 -1.70
CA ASP A 524 -19.17 18.55 -2.46
C ASP A 524 -17.91 18.80 -1.60
N PHE A 525 -16.73 18.91 -2.23
CA PHE A 525 -15.43 19.03 -1.57
C PHE A 525 -14.55 20.13 -2.19
N TYR A 526 -14.11 21.08 -1.37
CA TYR A 526 -13.38 22.27 -1.79
C TYR A 526 -12.06 22.45 -1.06
N HIS A 527 -10.99 22.75 -1.80
CA HIS A 527 -9.69 23.16 -1.27
C HIS A 527 -9.69 24.68 -1.11
N TYR A 528 -9.50 25.14 0.12
CA TYR A 528 -9.27 26.54 0.47
C TYR A 528 -7.92 26.70 1.16
N LYS A 529 -7.16 27.75 0.82
CA LYS A 529 -5.86 28.07 1.44
C LYS A 529 -6.01 29.32 2.31
N HIS A 530 -5.50 29.27 3.54
CA HIS A 530 -5.74 30.29 4.56
C HIS A 530 -4.43 30.76 5.22
N ASP A 531 -4.26 32.07 5.39
CA ASP A 531 -3.08 32.71 5.99
C ASP A 531 -2.95 32.49 7.51
N GLY A 532 -3.95 31.87 8.15
CA GLY A 532 -3.99 31.60 9.58
C GLY A 532 -4.63 32.70 10.42
N GLY A 533 -5.00 32.35 11.65
CA GLY A 533 -5.91 33.15 12.48
C GLY A 533 -7.33 32.60 12.41
N THR A 534 -8.35 33.45 12.57
CA THR A 534 -9.75 33.00 12.58
C THR A 534 -10.26 32.69 11.17
N LEU A 535 -10.35 31.41 10.85
CA LEU A 535 -11.11 30.92 9.70
C LEU A 535 -12.60 30.90 10.07
N THR A 536 -13.41 31.70 9.37
CA THR A 536 -14.87 31.66 9.48
C THR A 536 -15.46 31.29 8.13
N VAL A 537 -15.92 30.05 7.99
CA VAL A 537 -16.65 29.55 6.81
C VAL A 537 -18.14 29.60 7.10
N THR A 538 -18.93 30.16 6.19
CA THR A 538 -20.39 30.20 6.27
C THR A 538 -20.98 29.55 5.02
N LEU A 539 -21.91 28.63 5.21
CA LEU A 539 -22.69 27.99 4.16
C LEU A 539 -24.12 28.52 4.25
N THR A 540 -24.65 29.05 3.15
CA THR A 540 -26.05 29.52 3.06
C THR A 540 -26.74 28.77 1.95
N TYR A 541 -27.86 28.09 2.23
CA TYR A 541 -28.54 27.24 1.26
C TYR A 541 -30.05 27.48 1.20
N THR A 542 -30.69 27.06 0.10
CA THR A 542 -32.13 27.26 -0.14
C THR A 542 -32.68 26.16 -1.04
N THR A 543 -33.59 25.34 -0.51
CA THR A 543 -34.32 24.36 -1.35
C THR A 543 -35.49 25.07 -2.04
N ALA A 544 -35.41 25.31 -3.35
CA ALA A 544 -36.41 26.10 -4.06
C ALA A 544 -37.77 25.38 -4.30
N SER A 545 -37.78 24.03 -4.32
CA SER A 545 -39.00 23.23 -4.47
C SER A 545 -38.79 21.78 -4.07
N GLY A 546 -39.82 21.12 -3.51
CA GLY A 546 -39.83 19.67 -3.25
C GLY A 546 -39.93 19.35 -1.76
N THR A 547 -38.95 18.61 -1.26
CA THR A 547 -38.68 18.41 0.18
C THR A 547 -37.36 19.13 0.47
N GLU A 548 -37.25 19.85 1.58
CA GLU A 548 -36.01 20.51 1.99
C GLU A 548 -34.86 19.51 2.17
N ALA A 549 -33.67 19.83 1.69
CA ALA A 549 -32.45 19.07 1.96
C ALA A 549 -31.72 19.61 3.19
N ASP A 550 -31.14 18.71 3.97
CA ASP A 550 -30.37 19.01 5.18
C ASP A 550 -28.88 19.07 4.79
N LEU A 551 -28.28 20.26 4.81
CA LEU A 551 -26.93 20.53 4.30
C LEU A 551 -25.98 20.93 5.44
N ASP A 552 -25.03 20.05 5.74
CA ASP A 552 -24.02 20.21 6.78
C ASP A 552 -22.74 20.90 6.26
N LEU A 553 -22.07 21.68 7.12
CA LEU A 553 -20.77 22.28 6.83
C LEU A 553 -19.63 21.69 7.68
N TYR A 554 -18.77 20.89 7.04
CA TYR A 554 -17.57 20.32 7.67
C TYR A 554 -16.28 20.97 7.15
N VAL A 555 -15.27 21.08 8.02
CA VAL A 555 -13.94 21.62 7.65
C VAL A 555 -12.83 20.77 8.27
N TYR A 556 -11.91 20.27 7.43
CA TYR A 556 -10.79 19.40 7.81
C TYR A 556 -9.44 20.14 7.64
N SER A 557 -8.44 19.77 8.43
CA SER A 557 -7.09 20.34 8.40
C SER A 557 -6.10 19.46 7.64
N SER A 558 -5.22 20.04 6.82
CA SER A 558 -3.95 19.36 6.45
C SER A 558 -2.90 19.45 7.57
N ASN A 559 -2.98 20.50 8.40
CA ASN A 559 -2.03 20.78 9.47
C ASN A 559 -2.34 19.97 10.74
N GLY A 560 -1.42 19.10 11.17
CA GLY A 560 -1.36 18.62 12.56
C GLY A 560 -0.79 17.22 12.80
N SER A 561 -0.81 16.35 11.80
CA SER A 561 -0.35 14.94 11.89
C SER A 561 0.39 14.54 10.61
N THR A 562 1.15 13.44 10.64
CA THR A 562 1.70 12.74 9.45
C THR A 562 0.63 11.96 8.68
N THR A 563 -0.65 12.20 8.99
CA THR A 563 -1.83 11.67 8.33
C THR A 563 -2.75 12.86 8.09
N PHE A 564 -3.14 13.13 6.85
CA PHE A 564 -4.21 14.08 6.61
C PHE A 564 -5.52 13.54 7.23
N GLY A 565 -6.44 14.44 7.59
CA GLY A 565 -7.70 14.02 8.20
C GLY A 565 -8.52 13.06 7.32
N ARG A 566 -9.05 11.97 7.91
CA ARG A 566 -9.95 11.03 7.23
C ARG A 566 -11.35 11.61 7.13
N PHE A 567 -11.99 11.37 5.99
CA PHE A 567 -13.42 11.61 5.83
C PHE A 567 -14.25 10.92 6.92
N GLY A 568 -15.36 11.55 7.33
CA GLY A 568 -16.30 10.98 8.31
C GLY A 568 -15.77 10.82 9.74
N THR A 569 -14.51 11.16 10.02
CA THR A 569 -13.87 10.92 11.32
C THR A 569 -13.91 12.19 12.17
N SER A 570 -14.74 12.23 13.22
CA SER A 570 -14.98 13.44 14.02
C SER A 570 -13.75 14.00 14.76
N ASN A 571 -12.68 13.23 14.92
CA ASN A 571 -11.40 13.71 15.48
C ASN A 571 -10.58 14.53 14.46
N ASP A 572 -10.85 14.34 13.17
CA ASP A 572 -10.07 14.87 12.06
C ASP A 572 -10.74 16.14 11.47
N ILE A 573 -11.96 16.46 11.95
CA ILE A 573 -12.72 17.69 11.68
C ILE A 573 -12.29 18.77 12.67
N ILE A 574 -11.98 19.97 12.16
CA ILE A 574 -11.47 21.10 12.96
C ILE A 574 -12.48 21.53 14.04
N ASN A 575 -13.75 21.60 13.65
CA ASN A 575 -14.86 22.07 14.48
C ASN A 575 -15.73 20.90 14.94
N ASN A 576 -15.24 20.12 15.90
CA ASN A 576 -16.03 19.07 16.54
C ASN A 576 -17.02 19.69 17.57
N VAL A 577 -18.07 20.34 17.05
CA VAL A 577 -19.32 20.58 17.79
C VAL A 577 -20.08 19.25 17.82
N SER A 578 -19.61 18.33 18.67
CA SER A 578 -20.20 17.03 19.03
C SER A 578 -21.15 16.40 17.99
N ALA A 579 -20.64 15.38 17.30
CA ALA A 579 -21.36 14.50 16.38
C ALA A 579 -22.86 14.35 16.72
N GLU A 580 -23.71 14.51 15.69
CA GLU A 580 -25.18 14.42 15.72
C GLU A 580 -25.94 15.56 16.44
N GLU A 581 -25.32 16.40 17.29
CA GLU A 581 -26.04 17.45 18.05
C GLU A 581 -25.62 18.92 17.73
N GLY A 582 -24.72 19.13 16.77
CA GLY A 582 -24.13 20.46 16.47
C GLY A 582 -24.68 21.23 15.25
N LEU A 583 -25.52 20.59 14.42
CA LEU A 583 -25.85 21.03 13.06
C LEU A 583 -27.25 21.66 12.99
N SER A 584 -27.48 22.53 12.01
CA SER A 584 -28.73 23.28 11.86
C SER A 584 -29.79 22.52 11.05
N VAL A 585 -30.44 21.55 11.71
CA VAL A 585 -31.60 20.82 11.17
C VAL A 585 -32.58 21.81 10.50
N PRO A 586 -32.88 21.66 9.20
CA PRO A 586 -33.63 22.64 8.43
C PRO A 586 -35.05 22.81 8.96
N ASN A 587 -35.60 24.02 8.85
CA ASN A 587 -36.87 24.36 9.48
C ASN A 587 -38.10 23.64 8.85
N GLY A 588 -37.93 23.05 7.66
CA GLY A 588 -38.93 22.30 6.91
C GLY A 588 -39.72 23.16 5.91
N THR A 589 -39.24 24.37 5.60
CA THR A 589 -39.95 25.36 4.78
C THR A 589 -39.16 25.70 3.51
N VAL A 590 -39.29 24.82 2.53
CA VAL A 590 -38.92 25.00 1.12
C VAL A 590 -39.15 26.45 0.65
N GLY A 591 -38.06 27.12 0.32
CA GLY A 591 -38.01 28.52 -0.15
C GLY A 591 -37.45 29.52 0.85
N ASP A 592 -37.28 29.14 2.12
CA ASP A 592 -36.49 29.90 3.10
C ASP A 592 -34.98 29.64 2.89
N THR A 593 -34.14 30.52 3.45
CA THR A 593 -32.68 30.42 3.37
C THR A 593 -32.10 30.03 4.72
N GLU A 594 -31.51 28.85 4.80
CA GLU A 594 -30.83 28.33 5.99
C GLU A 594 -29.34 28.73 6.01
N THR A 595 -28.68 28.59 7.17
CA THR A 595 -27.30 29.04 7.36
C THR A 595 -26.53 28.24 8.41
N GLU A 596 -25.50 27.53 7.96
CA GLU A 596 -24.47 26.87 8.75
C GLU A 596 -23.23 27.78 8.90
N GLN A 597 -22.50 27.71 10.02
CA GLN A 597 -21.23 28.44 10.19
C GLN A 597 -20.21 27.71 11.07
N VAL A 598 -19.00 27.56 10.52
CA VAL A 598 -17.79 27.11 11.24
C VAL A 598 -16.90 28.33 11.51
N SER A 599 -16.42 28.53 12.74
CA SER A 599 -15.60 29.70 13.09
C SER A 599 -14.54 29.37 14.15
N GLN A 600 -13.27 29.28 13.75
CA GLN A 600 -12.20 28.76 14.60
C GLN A 600 -10.82 29.37 14.28
N SER A 601 -9.97 29.51 15.29
CA SER A 601 -8.57 29.91 15.11
C SER A 601 -7.75 28.71 14.61
N VAL A 602 -7.18 28.82 13.42
CA VAL A 602 -6.38 27.79 12.73
C VAL A 602 -4.99 28.31 12.36
N PRO A 603 -3.98 27.43 12.15
CA PRO A 603 -2.69 27.83 11.57
C PRO A 603 -2.84 28.28 10.10
N ALA A 604 -1.73 28.71 9.49
CA ALA A 604 -1.66 28.93 8.04
C ALA A 604 -1.53 27.60 7.30
N GLY A 605 -2.20 27.43 6.16
CA GLY A 605 -2.12 26.23 5.33
C GLY A 605 -3.39 25.91 4.55
N ASP A 606 -3.59 24.62 4.29
CA ASP A 606 -4.59 24.11 3.35
C ASP A 606 -5.72 23.38 4.06
N TYR A 607 -6.96 23.64 3.63
CA TYR A 607 -8.18 23.22 4.30
C TYR A 607 -9.14 22.59 3.30
N LEU A 608 -9.75 21.47 3.70
CA LEU A 608 -10.83 20.85 2.93
C LEU A 608 -12.16 21.28 3.55
N ILE A 609 -12.94 22.05 2.82
CA ILE A 609 -14.32 22.40 3.15
C ILE A 609 -15.22 21.38 2.46
N ASN A 610 -16.13 20.77 3.20
CA ASN A 610 -17.07 19.77 2.70
C ASN A 610 -18.49 20.24 2.99
N VAL A 611 -19.31 20.31 1.94
CA VAL A 611 -20.76 20.46 2.06
C VAL A 611 -21.33 19.06 1.90
N ASN A 612 -21.89 18.51 2.97
CA ASN A 612 -22.47 17.18 3.00
C ASN A 612 -24.00 17.31 3.02
N VAL A 613 -24.70 16.30 2.51
CA VAL A 613 -26.16 16.22 2.64
C VAL A 613 -26.49 15.12 3.65
N TYR A 614 -27.07 15.50 4.79
CA TYR A 614 -27.65 14.54 5.71
C TYR A 614 -28.88 13.89 5.07
N THR A 615 -28.94 12.57 5.14
CA THR A 615 -29.89 11.77 4.35
C THR A 615 -30.78 10.85 5.19
N GLY A 616 -30.65 10.87 6.52
CA GLY A 616 -31.34 9.96 7.45
C GLY A 616 -32.86 10.14 7.49
N ASP A 617 -33.33 11.40 7.51
CA ASP A 617 -34.75 11.75 7.38
C ASP A 617 -35.21 11.85 5.91
N GLY A 618 -34.33 11.49 4.97
CA GLY A 618 -34.53 11.54 3.52
C GLY A 618 -33.78 12.71 2.87
N ALA A 619 -33.16 12.46 1.73
CA ALA A 619 -32.19 13.37 1.09
C ALA A 619 -32.75 14.72 0.55
N GLY A 620 -34.00 15.08 0.80
CA GLY A 620 -34.57 16.35 0.33
C GLY A 620 -34.75 16.45 -1.18
N SER A 621 -34.25 17.53 -1.79
CA SER A 621 -34.41 17.88 -3.21
C SER A 621 -33.27 18.79 -3.68
N SER A 622 -33.24 19.10 -5.00
CA SER A 622 -32.23 19.99 -5.59
C SER A 622 -32.13 21.32 -4.84
N THR A 623 -30.93 21.65 -4.37
CA THR A 623 -30.69 22.74 -3.43
C THR A 623 -29.55 23.62 -3.91
N ASP A 624 -29.81 24.93 -3.99
CA ASP A 624 -28.79 25.92 -4.31
C ASP A 624 -28.13 26.41 -3.01
N TYR A 625 -26.80 26.51 -3.00
CA TYR A 625 -26.04 27.00 -1.85
C TYR A 625 -24.87 27.89 -2.25
N ALA A 626 -24.37 28.69 -1.31
CA ALA A 626 -23.16 29.49 -1.44
C ALA A 626 -22.24 29.29 -0.22
N LEU A 627 -20.93 29.27 -0.47
CA LEU A 627 -19.91 29.29 0.57
C LEU A 627 -19.29 30.69 0.67
N GLN A 628 -19.01 31.14 1.90
CA GLN A 628 -18.34 32.41 2.18
C GLN A 628 -17.24 32.22 3.21
N VAL A 629 -16.10 32.88 3.02
CA VAL A 629 -15.06 33.04 4.05
C VAL A 629 -14.98 34.50 4.46
N GLY A 630 -15.10 34.78 5.76
CA GLY A 630 -15.07 36.15 6.31
C GLY A 630 -16.17 37.07 5.75
N GLY A 631 -17.27 36.52 5.23
CA GLY A 631 -18.34 37.27 4.55
C GLY A 631 -18.06 37.60 3.08
N THR A 632 -17.02 37.04 2.47
CA THR A 632 -16.75 37.11 1.03
C THR A 632 -17.04 35.75 0.39
N VAL A 633 -17.77 35.72 -0.72
CA VAL A 633 -18.12 34.48 -1.42
C VAL A 633 -16.85 33.77 -1.91
N LEU A 634 -16.77 32.46 -1.70
CA LEU A 634 -15.78 31.61 -2.34
C LEU A 634 -16.25 31.24 -3.74
N CYS A 635 -15.39 31.47 -4.74
CA CYS A 635 -15.62 31.08 -6.12
C CYS A 635 -14.48 30.17 -6.60
N PRO A 636 -14.70 29.35 -7.66
CA PRO A 636 -13.63 28.59 -8.28
C PRO A 636 -12.50 29.51 -8.77
N ALA A 637 -11.27 29.04 -8.58
CA ALA A 637 -10.05 29.70 -8.99
C ALA A 637 -9.02 28.67 -9.47
N ASP A 638 -8.01 29.10 -10.21
CA ASP A 638 -6.85 28.28 -10.56
C ASP A 638 -5.98 28.03 -9.31
N LEU A 639 -5.26 26.91 -9.26
CA LEU A 639 -4.32 26.62 -8.16
C LEU A 639 -3.18 27.66 -8.11
N PRO A 640 -2.74 28.10 -6.90
CA PRO A 640 -1.83 29.24 -6.71
C PRO A 640 -0.34 28.93 -6.87
#